data_AF-A0A7K9HJG8-F1
#
_entry.id   AF-A0A7K9HJG8-F1
#
_cell.length_a   1.000
_cell.length_b   1.000
_cell.length_c   1.000
_cell.angle_alpha   90.00
_cell.angle_beta   90.00
_cell.angle_gamma   90.00
#
_symmetry.space_group_name_H-M   'P 1'
#
loop_
_entity.id
_entity.type
_entity.pdbx_description
1 polymer ?
#
loop_
_entity_poly.entity_id
_entity_poly.type
_entity_poly.pdbx_seq_one_letter_code
_entity_poly.pdbx_strand_id
1 'polypeptide(L)'
;CSTWGNFHFKTFDGDIFFFPGLCNYVFASHCNAPYEDFNIQIRRTVVNNAPTISHITMKLEGVAIELTQDAVLINSNRVQLPYSQSGIMIEKSSIYVEVASKIGIMLMWNEDDSILLELNEKYANQTCGLCGDFNGLPVYNEFYSNNVKMTASQFGNMQKMDGPTEHCEDSSPIPPSNCTNLDDICQKTLTSSAFAECNYLVDVREYIMACQDDLCRSEETKNASCICDTIAEYSRQCAHAGGQPLNWRTSKLCPKKCPYNMEYQECNSPCADTCTNPERSQFCEQHCMDGCFCPTGKFYLLFLFNLGTVFDDINNSGCIPREQCSCVYNGNTYATGASFSEQCQSCTCNGGQWSCQDMSCPGTCSVEGGSHISTYDKKNYDHHGDCTYVLSKHCTDETFTILVELRKCGVTDTETCLKTVTLSINKAQTKVSILVFSSVANVTVFRPSTFFIMMQTTFGVHLEVQITPLMQAFVRLDHMFKHQTCGLCGNFNNRQTDDFKAISGIIEGTATAFANTWKTQASCPNIQHSFENPCALSIENEKYAQYWCGLLTDSKGPFADCHYAVNPSVHHTNCMFDTCNCENSEDCLCAALSSYVRACAAKGIQLPGWRTDVCSKYTTSCPKSLSYSYTISSCQPTCRSLSEPDVTCSIQFVPIDGCTCTNGTYMDETGKCVPANECPCYYRGSPIPLGEVIRENGLVCNCIQGKLNCIGAPNPSPVCESPMVHFDCRNNTAGTTGAECQKSCQTLDMQCYSKQCVSGCVCPAGLVLDGHGGCIPAEECPCIHNEAMYQPGEKINVDCNTCVCKNRKWECTKDECLGTCAVYGDGHYNTFDDKRFSFNGNCEYTLVQDHCGKSGIANGTFRVVTENIPCGNTGTTCSKSIKVFLESYELILGEEHISVVKRGQNDAVPYTVRYMGLYLVIETTSGLILMWDKKTSIFIKLSPDFKGQICGLCGNYDGNGLNDFTTRSQSVVENILEFGNSWKVSSTCPEAASIKDPCSTNPYRKSWSEKQCSIINSNVFAACHSQVEPAQYYQACVTDSCACDTGGDCDCFCTAVAAYAQACSEVGVCVAWRTPSICPLFCDYYNQQGECEWHYKPCGAPCMKTCRNPSGKCPHNLPGLEGCYPNCPPDKPYFHEDEMKCVSLCDC
;
A
#
# COMPACT_ATOMS: atom_id res chain seq x y z
N CYS A 1 -5.23 -39.70 5.57
CA CYS A 1 -6.28 -40.55 6.18
C CYS A 1 -7.62 -40.20 5.55
N SER A 2 -8.55 -41.14 5.41
CA SER A 2 -9.93 -40.83 4.95
C SER A 2 -10.99 -41.75 5.56
N THR A 3 -12.25 -41.32 5.47
CA THR A 3 -13.44 -42.16 5.70
C THR A 3 -14.54 -41.76 4.72
N TRP A 4 -15.32 -42.73 4.25
CA TRP A 4 -16.36 -42.53 3.23
C TRP A 4 -17.45 -43.60 3.36
N GLY A 5 -18.53 -43.45 2.59
CA GLY A 5 -19.54 -44.46 2.29
C GLY A 5 -20.07 -45.20 3.52
N ASN A 6 -20.25 -46.51 3.37
CA ASN A 6 -20.81 -47.38 4.39
C ASN A 6 -19.80 -47.76 5.50
N PHE A 7 -19.33 -46.76 6.25
CA PHE A 7 -18.37 -46.92 7.37
C PHE A 7 -16.99 -47.48 6.99
N HIS A 8 -16.49 -47.15 5.81
CA HIS A 8 -15.10 -47.45 5.44
C HIS A 8 -14.14 -46.37 5.97
N PHE A 9 -12.93 -46.79 6.29
CA PHE A 9 -11.84 -45.98 6.81
C PHE A 9 -10.53 -46.39 6.12
N LYS A 10 -9.61 -45.45 5.97
CA LYS A 10 -8.24 -45.66 5.51
C LYS A 10 -7.26 -44.90 6.41
N THR A 11 -6.27 -45.58 6.98
CA THR A 11 -5.22 -44.96 7.83
C THR A 11 -4.36 -43.97 7.04
N PHE A 12 -3.41 -43.29 7.68
CA PHE A 12 -2.37 -42.56 6.95
C PHE A 12 -1.46 -43.52 6.15
N ASP A 13 -1.17 -44.68 6.73
CA ASP A 13 -0.20 -45.65 6.24
C ASP A 13 -0.79 -46.63 5.20
N GLY A 14 -2.13 -46.70 5.10
CA GLY A 14 -2.84 -47.22 3.92
C GLY A 14 -3.92 -48.28 4.19
N ASP A 15 -3.94 -48.88 5.38
CA ASP A 15 -4.85 -49.98 5.77
C ASP A 15 -6.32 -49.57 5.63
N ILE A 16 -7.08 -50.24 4.75
CA ILE A 16 -8.54 -50.04 4.58
C ILE A 16 -9.33 -50.98 5.49
N PHE A 17 -10.25 -50.43 6.28
CA PHE A 17 -11.09 -51.20 7.21
C PHE A 17 -12.53 -50.67 7.34
N PHE A 18 -13.43 -51.57 7.75
CA PHE A 18 -14.85 -51.29 8.00
C PHE A 18 -15.12 -51.20 9.52
N PHE A 19 -15.71 -50.09 9.99
CA PHE A 19 -16.03 -49.89 11.41
C PHE A 19 -17.37 -49.15 11.64
N PRO A 20 -18.48 -49.86 11.94
CA PRO A 20 -19.81 -49.27 12.04
C PRO A 20 -20.07 -48.65 13.42
N GLY A 21 -19.31 -47.61 13.76
CA GLY A 21 -19.47 -46.83 14.99
C GLY A 21 -20.48 -45.68 14.83
N LEU A 22 -21.39 -45.52 15.80
CA LEU A 22 -22.38 -44.41 15.88
C LEU A 22 -22.18 -43.46 17.07
N CYS A 23 -21.20 -43.77 17.93
CA CYS A 23 -20.75 -42.91 19.02
C CYS A 23 -19.87 -41.75 18.49
N ASN A 24 -19.35 -40.96 19.41
CA ASN A 24 -18.27 -40.02 19.14
C ASN A 24 -16.91 -40.74 19.21
N TYR A 25 -16.05 -40.55 18.20
CA TYR A 25 -14.75 -41.22 18.08
C TYR A 25 -13.63 -40.24 17.73
N VAL A 26 -12.44 -40.46 18.27
CA VAL A 26 -11.21 -39.75 17.86
C VAL A 26 -10.80 -40.25 16.47
N PHE A 27 -10.90 -39.36 15.48
CA PHE A 27 -10.46 -39.64 14.11
C PHE A 27 -8.93 -39.52 14.03
N ALA A 28 -8.38 -38.39 14.48
CA ALA A 28 -6.95 -38.18 14.67
C ALA A 28 -6.69 -37.15 15.79
N SER A 29 -5.61 -37.30 16.54
CA SER A 29 -5.13 -36.38 17.58
C SER A 29 -3.60 -36.37 17.59
N HIS A 30 -3.00 -35.26 18.04
CA HIS A 30 -1.56 -35.17 18.30
C HIS A 30 -1.24 -35.86 19.65
N CYS A 31 -0.67 -37.06 19.56
CA CYS A 31 -0.36 -37.93 20.68
C CYS A 31 1.17 -38.04 20.87
N ASN A 32 1.61 -38.61 21.99
CA ASN A 32 3.04 -38.77 22.35
C ASN A 32 3.85 -37.47 22.61
N ALA A 33 3.25 -36.29 22.44
CA ALA A 33 3.84 -34.98 22.75
C ALA A 33 3.42 -34.44 24.14
N PRO A 34 4.17 -33.47 24.73
CA PRO A 34 3.80 -32.82 26.00
C PRO A 34 2.66 -31.80 25.87
N TYR A 35 2.27 -31.46 24.64
CA TYR A 35 1.15 -30.59 24.29
C TYR A 35 0.44 -31.19 23.07
N GLU A 36 -0.89 -31.05 23.00
CA GLU A 36 -1.72 -31.54 21.91
C GLU A 36 -2.05 -30.37 20.97
N ASP A 37 -1.37 -30.29 19.83
CA ASP A 37 -1.63 -29.24 18.81
C ASP A 37 -3.03 -29.36 18.22
N PHE A 38 -3.49 -30.59 17.99
CA PHE A 38 -4.80 -30.87 17.40
C PHE A 38 -5.50 -32.09 17.99
N ASN A 39 -6.83 -32.02 18.02
CA ASN A 39 -7.74 -33.14 18.27
C ASN A 39 -8.90 -33.05 17.27
N ILE A 40 -9.22 -34.14 16.56
CA ILE A 40 -10.31 -34.23 15.59
C ILE A 40 -11.18 -35.43 15.93
N GLN A 41 -12.47 -35.17 16.17
CA GLN A 41 -13.48 -36.16 16.54
C GLN A 41 -14.62 -36.15 15.54
N ILE A 42 -15.16 -37.34 15.25
CA ILE A 42 -16.27 -37.52 14.31
C ILE A 42 -17.41 -38.29 14.96
N ARG A 43 -18.63 -37.95 14.56
CA ARG A 43 -19.86 -38.65 14.96
C ARG A 43 -20.71 -38.95 13.73
N ARG A 44 -21.03 -40.23 13.51
CA ARG A 44 -21.93 -40.67 12.44
C ARG A 44 -23.35 -40.93 12.96
N THR A 45 -24.35 -40.72 12.11
CA THR A 45 -25.75 -41.11 12.32
C THR A 45 -26.26 -41.88 11.09
N VAL A 46 -27.42 -42.53 11.19
CA VAL A 46 -28.04 -43.22 10.05
C VAL A 46 -29.29 -42.47 9.61
N VAL A 47 -29.28 -41.96 8.38
CA VAL A 47 -30.38 -41.19 7.77
C VAL A 47 -30.85 -41.94 6.52
N ASN A 48 -32.15 -42.23 6.41
CA ASN A 48 -32.74 -42.97 5.27
C ASN A 48 -32.08 -44.33 4.93
N ASN A 49 -31.49 -44.97 5.95
CA ASN A 49 -30.69 -46.20 5.85
C ASN A 49 -29.34 -46.04 5.11
N ALA A 50 -28.75 -44.85 5.17
CA ALA A 50 -27.35 -44.55 4.79
C ALA A 50 -26.62 -43.88 5.98
N PRO A 51 -25.33 -44.15 6.22
CA PRO A 51 -24.60 -43.58 7.36
C PRO A 51 -23.88 -42.27 7.01
N THR A 52 -24.38 -41.16 7.55
CA THR A 52 -23.84 -39.81 7.32
C THR A 52 -23.04 -39.33 8.53
N ILE A 53 -22.18 -38.34 8.37
CA ILE A 53 -21.49 -37.66 9.47
C ILE A 53 -22.42 -36.56 9.99
N SER A 54 -22.83 -36.63 11.26
CA SER A 54 -23.71 -35.61 11.84
C SER A 54 -22.92 -34.40 12.33
N HIS A 55 -21.78 -34.65 12.98
CA HIS A 55 -20.93 -33.64 13.61
C HIS A 55 -19.46 -33.99 13.38
N ILE A 56 -18.65 -32.98 13.11
CA ILE A 56 -17.19 -33.03 13.26
C ILE A 56 -16.83 -31.99 14.32
N THR A 57 -16.14 -32.41 15.37
CA THR A 57 -15.66 -31.52 16.43
C THR A 57 -14.15 -31.57 16.44
N MET A 58 -13.49 -30.43 16.29
CA MET A 58 -12.04 -30.36 16.36
C MET A 58 -11.55 -29.20 17.23
N LYS A 59 -10.34 -29.34 17.73
CA LYS A 59 -9.63 -28.33 18.50
C LYS A 59 -8.25 -28.17 17.88
N LEU A 60 -7.94 -26.99 17.36
CA LEU A 60 -6.67 -26.66 16.70
C LEU A 60 -6.01 -25.50 17.45
N GLU A 61 -4.80 -25.71 18.01
CA GLU A 61 -4.10 -24.76 18.90
C GLU A 61 -4.96 -24.16 20.04
N GLY A 62 -5.98 -24.89 20.48
CA GLY A 62 -6.93 -24.44 21.51
C GLY A 62 -8.18 -23.70 21.01
N VAL A 63 -8.28 -23.38 19.72
CA VAL A 63 -9.53 -22.93 19.10
C VAL A 63 -10.44 -24.14 18.88
N ALA A 64 -11.68 -24.09 19.41
CA ALA A 64 -12.68 -25.12 19.19
C ALA A 64 -13.52 -24.82 17.94
N ILE A 65 -13.69 -25.82 17.08
CA ILE A 65 -14.45 -25.76 15.82
C ILE A 65 -15.48 -26.90 15.82
N GLU A 66 -16.73 -26.57 15.52
CA GLU A 66 -17.82 -27.54 15.36
C GLU A 66 -18.39 -27.39 13.95
N LEU A 67 -18.34 -28.46 13.14
CA LEU A 67 -18.92 -28.53 11.80
C LEU A 67 -20.21 -29.37 11.84
N THR A 68 -21.27 -28.81 11.28
CA THR A 68 -22.58 -29.46 11.09
C THR A 68 -23.14 -29.04 9.73
N GLN A 69 -24.08 -29.82 9.18
CA GLN A 69 -24.63 -29.60 7.83
C GLN A 69 -25.34 -28.23 7.67
N ASP A 70 -25.79 -27.61 8.77
CA ASP A 70 -26.42 -26.28 8.78
C ASP A 70 -25.47 -25.14 9.21
N ALA A 71 -24.37 -25.43 9.90
CA ALA A 71 -23.57 -24.42 10.58
C ALA A 71 -22.12 -24.84 10.90
N VAL A 72 -21.22 -23.87 10.76
CA VAL A 72 -19.90 -23.87 11.40
C VAL A 72 -19.94 -22.99 12.65
N LEU A 73 -19.43 -23.49 13.77
CA LEU A 73 -19.26 -22.71 15.00
C LEU A 73 -17.78 -22.67 15.41
N ILE A 74 -17.33 -21.50 15.86
CA ILE A 74 -15.99 -21.28 16.41
C ILE A 74 -16.13 -20.81 17.87
N ASN A 75 -15.56 -21.55 18.81
CA ASN A 75 -15.72 -21.33 20.25
C ASN A 75 -17.21 -21.12 20.62
N SER A 76 -18.08 -22.01 20.12
CA SER A 76 -19.54 -21.99 20.22
C SER A 76 -20.28 -20.77 19.62
N ASN A 77 -19.61 -19.90 18.86
CA ASN A 77 -20.23 -18.80 18.11
C ASN A 77 -20.39 -19.20 16.63
N ARG A 78 -21.60 -19.06 16.06
CA ARG A 78 -21.83 -19.36 14.64
C ARG A 78 -21.15 -18.32 13.76
N VAL A 79 -20.27 -18.77 12.86
CA VAL A 79 -19.59 -17.92 11.88
C VAL A 79 -20.29 -17.97 10.52
N GLN A 80 -20.01 -16.99 9.66
CA GLN A 80 -20.27 -17.11 8.23
C GLN A 80 -18.99 -17.57 7.54
N LEU A 81 -19.12 -18.46 6.55
CA LEU A 81 -18.03 -18.78 5.64
C LEU A 81 -18.03 -17.76 4.49
N PRO A 82 -16.87 -17.36 3.96
CA PRO A 82 -15.52 -17.78 4.34
C PRO A 82 -15.05 -17.18 5.68
N TYR A 83 -14.34 -17.97 6.48
CA TYR A 83 -13.79 -17.57 7.78
C TYR A 83 -12.26 -17.68 7.76
N SER A 84 -11.56 -16.67 8.28
CA SER A 84 -10.12 -16.73 8.54
C SER A 84 -9.80 -16.01 9.85
N GLN A 85 -9.23 -16.71 10.83
CA GLN A 85 -8.73 -16.11 12.07
C GLN A 85 -7.74 -17.05 12.76
N SER A 86 -6.80 -16.51 13.54
CA SER A 86 -5.89 -17.28 14.41
C SER A 86 -5.03 -18.35 13.69
N GLY A 87 -4.84 -18.24 12.37
CA GLY A 87 -4.16 -19.27 11.57
C GLY A 87 -5.02 -20.48 11.23
N ILE A 88 -6.35 -20.32 11.22
CA ILE A 88 -7.35 -21.28 10.76
C ILE A 88 -8.17 -20.60 9.67
N MET A 89 -8.27 -21.24 8.51
CA MET A 89 -9.13 -20.85 7.39
C MET A 89 -10.21 -21.91 7.22
N ILE A 90 -11.46 -21.48 7.03
CA ILE A 90 -12.58 -22.36 6.70
C ILE A 90 -13.35 -21.76 5.52
N GLU A 91 -13.45 -22.51 4.44
CA GLU A 91 -14.21 -22.09 3.26
C GLU A 91 -15.07 -23.21 2.67
N LYS A 92 -15.84 -22.87 1.64
CA LYS A 92 -16.72 -23.82 0.94
C LYS A 92 -16.36 -23.84 -0.54
N SER A 93 -15.71 -24.93 -0.93
CA SER A 93 -15.03 -25.13 -2.21
C SER A 93 -15.80 -26.14 -3.05
N SER A 94 -16.53 -25.65 -4.05
CA SER A 94 -17.38 -26.41 -4.99
C SER A 94 -18.47 -27.31 -4.34
N ILE A 95 -18.07 -28.42 -3.72
CA ILE A 95 -18.93 -29.40 -3.01
C ILE A 95 -18.41 -29.79 -1.61
N TYR A 96 -17.29 -29.20 -1.16
CA TYR A 96 -16.63 -29.50 0.11
C TYR A 96 -16.64 -28.28 1.04
N VAL A 97 -16.69 -28.53 2.35
CA VAL A 97 -16.21 -27.60 3.38
C VAL A 97 -14.76 -27.97 3.67
N GLU A 98 -13.85 -27.01 3.48
CA GLU A 98 -12.42 -27.17 3.70
C GLU A 98 -12.01 -26.41 4.98
N VAL A 99 -11.28 -27.08 5.88
CA VAL A 99 -10.65 -26.48 7.06
C VAL A 99 -9.14 -26.64 6.91
N ALA A 100 -8.44 -25.53 6.72
CA ALA A 100 -6.98 -25.48 6.68
C ALA A 100 -6.44 -24.77 7.92
N SER A 101 -5.28 -25.20 8.42
CA SER A 101 -4.59 -24.49 9.51
C SER A 101 -3.08 -24.45 9.33
N LYS A 102 -2.48 -23.33 9.76
CA LYS A 102 -1.03 -23.03 9.69
C LYS A 102 -0.14 -24.11 10.29
N ILE A 103 -0.66 -24.92 11.23
CA ILE A 103 0.10 -26.03 11.81
C ILE A 103 0.31 -27.20 10.84
N GLY A 104 -0.25 -27.15 9.63
CA GLY A 104 -0.06 -28.17 8.59
C GLY A 104 -1.14 -29.25 8.65
N ILE A 105 -2.39 -28.82 8.71
CA ILE A 105 -3.58 -29.69 8.74
C ILE A 105 -4.56 -29.20 7.68
N MET A 106 -5.05 -30.12 6.86
CA MET A 106 -6.17 -29.89 5.94
C MET A 106 -7.22 -30.97 6.17
N LEU A 107 -8.45 -30.57 6.49
CA LEU A 107 -9.62 -31.46 6.54
C LEU A 107 -10.65 -31.01 5.53
N MET A 108 -11.07 -31.91 4.66
CA MET A 108 -12.18 -31.71 3.72
C MET A 108 -13.37 -32.58 4.13
N TRP A 109 -14.58 -32.02 4.09
CA TRP A 109 -15.83 -32.76 4.33
C TRP A 109 -16.88 -32.41 3.27
N ASN A 110 -17.53 -33.41 2.69
CA ASN A 110 -18.53 -33.23 1.62
C ASN A 110 -19.95 -32.87 2.13
N GLU A 111 -20.07 -32.42 3.38
CA GLU A 111 -21.33 -32.19 4.10
C GLU A 111 -22.25 -33.43 4.22
N ASP A 112 -21.73 -34.64 3.96
CA ASP A 112 -22.49 -35.90 3.99
C ASP A 112 -21.68 -37.03 4.68
N ASP A 113 -21.06 -37.94 3.92
CA ASP A 113 -20.49 -39.21 4.37
C ASP A 113 -18.94 -39.26 4.38
N SER A 114 -18.27 -38.30 3.74
CA SER A 114 -16.87 -38.42 3.32
C SER A 114 -15.97 -37.34 3.91
N ILE A 115 -14.90 -37.76 4.60
CA ILE A 115 -13.82 -36.90 5.10
C ILE A 115 -12.48 -37.33 4.49
N LEU A 116 -11.71 -36.36 4.01
CA LEU A 116 -10.27 -36.47 3.78
C LEU A 116 -9.52 -35.66 4.85
N LEU A 117 -8.44 -36.21 5.40
CA LEU A 117 -7.55 -35.54 6.35
C LEU A 117 -6.10 -35.73 5.93
N GLU A 118 -5.43 -34.61 5.71
CA GLU A 118 -4.01 -34.48 5.41
C GLU A 118 -3.27 -33.82 6.57
N LEU A 119 -2.07 -34.31 6.87
CA LEU A 119 -1.20 -33.80 7.92
C LEU A 119 0.22 -33.61 7.37
N ASN A 120 0.91 -32.58 7.86
CA ASN A 120 2.33 -32.37 7.57
C ASN A 120 3.20 -33.49 8.19
N GLU A 121 4.28 -33.86 7.48
CA GLU A 121 5.22 -34.93 7.86
C GLU A 121 5.81 -34.76 9.28
N LYS A 122 5.86 -33.54 9.83
CA LYS A 122 6.31 -33.28 11.22
C LYS A 122 5.50 -34.02 12.29
N TYR A 123 4.29 -34.49 11.97
CA TYR A 123 3.44 -35.30 12.85
C TYR A 123 3.68 -36.82 12.75
N ALA A 124 4.63 -37.28 11.94
CA ALA A 124 4.93 -38.70 11.82
C ALA A 124 5.31 -39.33 13.18
N ASN A 125 4.81 -40.53 13.45
CA ASN A 125 4.91 -41.27 14.72
C ASN A 125 4.26 -40.55 15.95
N GLN A 126 3.51 -39.47 15.72
CA GLN A 126 2.92 -38.61 16.75
C GLN A 126 1.40 -38.46 16.59
N THR A 127 0.73 -39.29 15.77
CA THR A 127 -0.74 -39.32 15.71
C THR A 127 -1.32 -40.47 16.51
N CYS A 128 -2.57 -40.34 16.95
CA CYS A 128 -3.39 -41.48 17.34
C CYS A 128 -4.89 -41.22 17.10
N GLY A 129 -5.68 -42.30 17.01
CA GLY A 129 -7.09 -42.27 16.61
C GLY A 129 -7.40 -43.35 15.57
N LEU A 130 -8.56 -43.25 14.92
CA LEU A 130 -8.96 -44.13 13.82
C LEU A 130 -8.01 -44.08 12.61
N CYS A 131 -7.26 -42.99 12.44
CA CYS A 131 -6.34 -42.78 11.33
C CYS A 131 -4.95 -43.46 11.46
N GLY A 132 -4.63 -44.09 12.60
CA GLY A 132 -3.28 -44.65 12.84
C GLY A 132 -2.28 -43.64 13.42
N ASP A 133 -0.99 -44.01 13.44
CA ASP A 133 0.13 -43.27 14.04
C ASP A 133 1.10 -42.63 13.03
N PHE A 134 0.87 -42.80 11.73
CA PHE A 134 1.58 -42.12 10.64
C PHE A 134 3.09 -42.37 10.68
N ASN A 135 3.48 -43.65 10.58
CA ASN A 135 4.88 -44.09 10.74
C ASN A 135 5.54 -44.55 9.42
N GLY A 136 4.80 -44.58 8.32
CA GLY A 136 5.26 -44.97 6.98
C GLY A 136 5.38 -46.47 6.74
N LEU A 137 4.81 -47.31 7.63
CA LEU A 137 4.92 -48.78 7.56
C LEU A 137 3.56 -49.41 7.22
N PRO A 138 3.25 -49.69 5.93
CA PRO A 138 1.95 -50.24 5.48
C PRO A 138 1.79 -51.75 5.78
N VAL A 139 2.19 -52.19 6.98
CA VAL A 139 2.27 -53.61 7.37
C VAL A 139 1.86 -53.80 8.84
N TYR A 140 0.59 -53.57 9.12
CA TYR A 140 -0.12 -54.09 10.29
C TYR A 140 0.53 -53.80 11.66
N ASN A 141 0.73 -52.53 12.03
CA ASN A 141 1.13 -52.18 13.40
C ASN A 141 -0.02 -51.49 14.17
N GLU A 142 -0.90 -50.78 13.48
CA GLU A 142 -2.07 -50.06 13.97
C GLU A 142 -3.06 -51.02 14.68
N PHE A 143 -3.22 -52.22 14.13
CA PHE A 143 -4.04 -53.30 14.70
C PHE A 143 -3.32 -54.16 15.75
N TYR A 144 -2.17 -53.74 16.30
CA TYR A 144 -1.41 -54.51 17.30
C TYR A 144 -1.21 -53.75 18.61
N SER A 145 -1.99 -54.09 19.64
CA SER A 145 -1.73 -53.66 21.01
C SER A 145 -0.94 -54.72 21.77
N ASN A 146 0.23 -54.37 22.31
CA ASN A 146 1.08 -55.27 23.11
C ASN A 146 1.38 -56.63 22.41
N ASN A 147 1.68 -56.58 21.11
CA ASN A 147 1.87 -57.74 20.22
C ASN A 147 0.64 -58.66 20.01
N VAL A 148 -0.56 -58.23 20.41
CA VAL A 148 -1.83 -58.94 20.13
C VAL A 148 -2.54 -58.29 18.96
N LYS A 149 -2.79 -59.05 17.88
CA LYS A 149 -3.59 -58.57 16.75
C LYS A 149 -5.05 -58.40 17.14
N MET A 150 -5.60 -57.23 16.84
CA MET A 150 -6.97 -56.81 17.12
C MET A 150 -7.83 -56.91 15.84
N THR A 151 -9.16 -56.94 16.01
CA THR A 151 -10.10 -56.77 14.88
C THR A 151 -10.41 -55.28 14.65
N ALA A 152 -10.90 -54.92 13.46
CA ALA A 152 -11.31 -53.54 13.15
C ALA A 152 -12.33 -52.99 14.16
N SER A 153 -13.29 -53.81 14.62
CA SER A 153 -14.26 -53.42 15.66
C SER A 153 -13.59 -53.17 17.02
N GLN A 154 -12.60 -53.99 17.40
CA GLN A 154 -11.85 -53.77 18.65
C GLN A 154 -10.99 -52.50 18.58
N PHE A 155 -10.33 -52.27 17.44
CA PHE A 155 -9.53 -51.06 17.19
C PHE A 155 -10.42 -49.81 17.24
N GLY A 156 -11.53 -49.77 16.49
CA GLY A 156 -12.42 -48.62 16.47
C GLY A 156 -13.08 -48.33 17.82
N ASN A 157 -13.50 -49.36 18.56
CA ASN A 157 -14.07 -49.19 19.91
C ASN A 157 -13.04 -48.63 20.92
N MET A 158 -11.72 -48.83 20.74
CA MET A 158 -10.71 -48.16 21.58
C MET A 158 -10.69 -46.64 21.38
N GLN A 159 -11.07 -46.14 20.21
CA GLN A 159 -11.04 -44.72 19.88
C GLN A 159 -12.32 -43.97 20.33
N LYS A 160 -13.22 -44.64 21.06
CA LYS A 160 -14.50 -44.06 21.51
C LYS A 160 -14.30 -43.03 22.62
N MET A 161 -14.91 -41.86 22.46
CA MET A 161 -14.86 -40.79 23.46
C MET A 161 -16.28 -40.32 23.81
N ASP A 162 -16.94 -41.04 24.72
CA ASP A 162 -18.27 -40.70 25.24
C ASP A 162 -18.25 -39.31 25.92
N GLY A 163 -19.26 -38.48 25.65
CA GLY A 163 -19.46 -37.21 26.33
C GLY A 163 -19.77 -37.37 27.84
N PRO A 164 -19.60 -36.33 28.67
CA PRO A 164 -19.66 -36.43 30.14
C PRO A 164 -21.05 -36.80 30.73
N THR A 165 -22.10 -36.78 29.91
CA THR A 165 -23.46 -37.25 30.26
C THR A 165 -23.99 -38.27 29.24
N GLU A 166 -23.13 -38.78 28.36
CA GLU A 166 -23.45 -39.77 27.35
C GLU A 166 -22.94 -41.15 27.80
N HIS A 167 -23.62 -42.20 27.37
CA HIS A 167 -23.10 -43.56 27.42
C HIS A 167 -23.53 -44.26 26.14
N CYS A 168 -22.57 -44.52 25.26
CA CYS A 168 -22.84 -45.09 23.95
C CYS A 168 -22.38 -46.56 23.90
N GLU A 169 -23.21 -47.45 23.36
CA GLU A 169 -22.89 -48.88 23.26
C GLU A 169 -21.83 -49.15 22.18
N ASP A 170 -20.88 -50.02 22.49
CA ASP A 170 -19.77 -50.39 21.61
C ASP A 170 -20.26 -51.07 20.32
N SER A 171 -19.59 -50.78 19.20
CA SER A 171 -19.94 -51.40 17.92
C SER A 171 -19.62 -52.90 17.94
N SER A 172 -20.65 -53.73 17.71
CA SER A 172 -20.52 -55.18 17.70
C SER A 172 -19.87 -55.69 16.40
N PRO A 173 -18.96 -56.68 16.46
CA PRO A 173 -18.29 -57.20 15.27
C PRO A 173 -19.29 -57.89 14.32
N ILE A 174 -19.53 -57.27 13.17
CA ILE A 174 -20.38 -57.81 12.10
C ILE A 174 -19.58 -58.89 11.34
N PRO A 175 -20.11 -60.12 11.16
CA PRO A 175 -19.44 -61.15 10.36
C PRO A 175 -19.41 -60.79 8.86
N PRO A 176 -18.42 -61.26 8.09
CA PRO A 176 -18.29 -60.91 6.67
C PRO A 176 -19.52 -61.29 5.82
N SER A 177 -19.90 -60.39 4.92
CA SER A 177 -20.94 -60.59 3.91
C SER A 177 -20.57 -61.73 2.96
N ASN A 178 -21.35 -62.82 2.92
CA ASN A 178 -21.13 -63.91 1.96
C ASN A 178 -21.70 -63.55 0.56
N CYS A 179 -20.96 -62.69 -0.12
CA CYS A 179 -21.24 -62.11 -1.43
C CYS A 179 -21.18 -63.13 -2.60
N THR A 180 -22.23 -63.93 -2.81
CA THR A 180 -22.31 -64.84 -3.97
C THR A 180 -23.30 -64.35 -5.03
N ASN A 181 -22.84 -64.26 -6.29
CA ASN A 181 -23.57 -63.75 -7.46
C ASN A 181 -24.04 -62.29 -7.34
N LEU A 182 -23.09 -61.36 -7.30
CA LEU A 182 -23.35 -59.97 -7.68
C LEU A 182 -22.80 -59.71 -9.08
N ASP A 183 -23.45 -58.81 -9.83
CA ASP A 183 -22.94 -58.37 -11.12
C ASP A 183 -21.57 -57.70 -10.94
N ASP A 184 -20.64 -58.01 -11.83
CA ASP A 184 -19.22 -57.63 -11.74
C ASP A 184 -18.96 -56.13 -12.07
N ILE A 185 -19.79 -55.24 -11.52
CA ILE A 185 -19.79 -53.80 -11.77
C ILE A 185 -18.62 -53.09 -11.09
N CYS A 186 -18.26 -53.48 -9.86
CA CYS A 186 -17.13 -52.91 -9.13
C CYS A 186 -15.81 -53.09 -9.90
N GLN A 187 -15.48 -54.33 -10.29
CA GLN A 187 -14.25 -54.60 -11.04
C GLN A 187 -14.28 -53.93 -12.43
N LYS A 188 -15.37 -54.09 -13.21
CA LYS A 188 -15.49 -53.47 -14.54
C LYS A 188 -15.40 -51.95 -14.53
N THR A 189 -15.89 -51.27 -13.49
CA THR A 189 -15.80 -49.81 -13.37
C THR A 189 -14.40 -49.39 -12.91
N LEU A 190 -13.86 -49.98 -11.84
CA LEU A 190 -12.58 -49.58 -11.26
C LEU A 190 -11.37 -49.96 -12.14
N THR A 191 -11.46 -51.03 -12.94
CA THR A 191 -10.48 -51.38 -13.98
C THR A 191 -10.89 -50.89 -15.38
N SER A 192 -11.78 -49.89 -15.48
CA SER A 192 -12.16 -49.29 -16.76
C SER A 192 -11.09 -48.33 -17.28
N SER A 193 -11.21 -47.91 -18.55
CA SER A 193 -10.33 -46.90 -19.15
C SER A 193 -10.39 -45.53 -18.45
N ALA A 194 -11.38 -45.26 -17.61
CA ALA A 194 -11.47 -44.01 -16.85
C ALA A 194 -10.43 -43.91 -15.72
N PHE A 195 -9.97 -45.07 -15.22
CA PHE A 195 -8.98 -45.17 -14.15
C PHE A 195 -7.66 -45.79 -14.65
N ALA A 196 -7.38 -45.74 -15.96
CA ALA A 196 -6.26 -46.47 -16.56
C ALA A 196 -4.89 -46.09 -15.96
N GLU A 197 -4.69 -44.81 -15.60
CA GLU A 197 -3.48 -44.32 -14.93
C GLU A 197 -3.51 -44.65 -13.42
N CYS A 198 -4.66 -44.47 -12.78
CA CYS A 198 -4.88 -44.74 -11.35
C CYS A 198 -4.45 -46.16 -10.94
N ASN A 199 -4.72 -47.15 -11.79
CA ASN A 199 -4.36 -48.56 -11.56
C ASN A 199 -2.83 -48.83 -11.53
N TYR A 200 -1.99 -47.84 -11.83
CA TYR A 200 -0.53 -47.89 -11.62
C TYR A 200 -0.06 -47.15 -10.35
N LEU A 201 -0.90 -46.29 -9.78
CA LEU A 201 -0.57 -45.40 -8.65
C LEU A 201 -1.17 -45.89 -7.32
N VAL A 202 -2.35 -46.50 -7.35
CA VAL A 202 -3.10 -46.96 -6.18
C VAL A 202 -3.56 -48.41 -6.40
N ASP A 203 -3.36 -49.33 -5.42
CA ASP A 203 -3.84 -50.71 -5.57
C ASP A 203 -5.38 -50.75 -5.50
N VAL A 204 -5.98 -50.99 -6.68
CA VAL A 204 -7.42 -51.08 -6.90
C VAL A 204 -8.11 -52.22 -6.13
N ARG A 205 -7.37 -53.23 -5.67
CA ARG A 205 -7.95 -54.47 -5.11
C ARG A 205 -8.80 -54.23 -3.87
N GLU A 206 -8.34 -53.41 -2.94
CA GLU A 206 -9.06 -53.18 -1.69
C GLU A 206 -10.31 -52.33 -1.92
N TYR A 207 -10.24 -51.36 -2.85
CA TYR A 207 -11.41 -50.60 -3.31
C TYR A 207 -12.44 -51.47 -4.06
N ILE A 208 -12.02 -52.50 -4.79
CA ILE A 208 -12.92 -53.51 -5.37
C ILE A 208 -13.62 -54.31 -4.24
N MET A 209 -12.90 -54.71 -3.19
CA MET A 209 -13.49 -55.45 -2.06
C MET A 209 -14.46 -54.58 -1.25
N ALA A 210 -14.11 -53.33 -0.96
CA ALA A 210 -15.00 -52.38 -0.29
C ALA A 210 -16.28 -52.12 -1.12
N CYS A 211 -16.14 -51.89 -2.42
CA CYS A 211 -17.27 -51.71 -3.34
C CYS A 211 -18.17 -52.96 -3.42
N GLN A 212 -17.60 -54.16 -3.37
CA GLN A 212 -18.37 -55.40 -3.32
C GLN A 212 -19.14 -55.52 -1.99
N ASP A 213 -18.52 -55.18 -0.86
CA ASP A 213 -19.18 -55.22 0.46
C ASP A 213 -20.28 -54.14 0.60
N ASP A 214 -20.09 -52.95 0.04
CA ASP A 214 -21.15 -51.93 -0.10
C ASP A 214 -22.38 -52.49 -0.82
N LEU A 215 -22.16 -53.12 -1.98
CA LEU A 215 -23.20 -53.69 -2.83
C LEU A 215 -23.90 -54.90 -2.17
N CYS A 216 -23.21 -55.64 -1.28
CA CYS A 216 -23.78 -56.74 -0.51
C CYS A 216 -24.60 -56.26 0.70
N ARG A 217 -24.37 -55.04 1.19
CA ARG A 217 -25.07 -54.46 2.34
C ARG A 217 -26.22 -53.52 1.92
N SER A 218 -26.29 -53.14 0.65
CA SER A 218 -27.38 -52.32 0.10
C SER A 218 -28.67 -53.10 -0.21
N GLU A 219 -29.80 -52.42 -0.13
CA GLU A 219 -31.09 -52.93 -0.65
C GLU A 219 -31.05 -52.93 -2.20
N GLU A 220 -31.59 -53.97 -2.86
CA GLU A 220 -31.53 -54.15 -4.33
C GLU A 220 -31.96 -52.92 -5.14
N THR A 221 -32.90 -52.12 -4.60
CA THR A 221 -33.43 -50.89 -5.21
C THR A 221 -32.47 -49.69 -5.13
N LYS A 222 -31.40 -49.77 -4.34
CA LYS A 222 -30.37 -48.73 -4.12
C LYS A 222 -28.98 -49.11 -4.62
N ASN A 223 -28.76 -50.35 -5.09
CA ASN A 223 -27.46 -50.89 -5.53
C ASN A 223 -26.58 -49.93 -6.36
N ALA A 224 -27.17 -49.18 -7.30
CA ALA A 224 -26.45 -48.24 -8.17
C ALA A 224 -26.05 -46.91 -7.50
N SER A 225 -26.43 -46.69 -6.22
CA SER A 225 -26.04 -45.56 -5.40
C SER A 225 -24.97 -45.95 -4.37
N CYS A 226 -25.07 -47.11 -3.74
CA CYS A 226 -24.21 -47.47 -2.61
C CYS A 226 -22.75 -47.76 -3.00
N ILE A 227 -22.49 -48.12 -4.27
CA ILE A 227 -21.12 -48.27 -4.80
C ILE A 227 -20.48 -46.93 -5.20
N CYS A 228 -21.26 -45.84 -5.26
CA CYS A 228 -20.77 -44.56 -5.78
C CYS A 228 -19.66 -43.96 -4.94
N ASP A 229 -19.70 -44.19 -3.63
CA ASP A 229 -18.89 -43.45 -2.66
C ASP A 229 -17.49 -44.08 -2.57
N THR A 230 -17.39 -45.41 -2.64
CA THR A 230 -16.11 -46.13 -2.79
C THR A 230 -15.47 -45.92 -4.18
N ILE A 231 -16.25 -45.80 -5.26
CA ILE A 231 -15.71 -45.47 -6.59
C ILE A 231 -15.24 -43.99 -6.63
N ALA A 232 -15.97 -43.09 -5.97
CA ALA A 232 -15.54 -41.69 -5.79
C ALA A 232 -14.27 -41.58 -4.94
N GLU A 233 -14.15 -42.37 -3.87
CA GLU A 233 -12.93 -42.41 -3.06
C GLU A 233 -11.72 -42.90 -3.87
N TYR A 234 -11.87 -43.95 -4.69
CA TYR A 234 -10.78 -44.38 -5.57
C TYR A 234 -10.39 -43.30 -6.59
N SER A 235 -11.37 -42.52 -7.07
CA SER A 235 -11.14 -41.34 -7.92
C SER A 235 -10.29 -40.27 -7.20
N ARG A 236 -10.70 -39.86 -5.99
CA ARG A 236 -9.96 -38.89 -5.16
C ARG A 236 -8.56 -39.38 -4.81
N GLN A 237 -8.41 -40.62 -4.39
CA GLN A 237 -7.13 -41.22 -4.00
C GLN A 237 -6.18 -41.34 -5.21
N CYS A 238 -6.71 -41.55 -6.42
CA CYS A 238 -5.94 -41.44 -7.66
C CYS A 238 -5.46 -40.00 -7.94
N ALA A 239 -6.34 -39.01 -7.81
CA ALA A 239 -6.00 -37.60 -8.03
C ALA A 239 -4.95 -37.10 -7.03
N HIS A 240 -5.11 -37.44 -5.75
CA HIS A 240 -4.15 -37.15 -4.68
C HIS A 240 -2.79 -37.85 -4.91
N ALA A 241 -2.78 -39.07 -5.47
CA ALA A 241 -1.56 -39.76 -5.91
C ALA A 241 -0.95 -39.21 -7.22
N GLY A 242 -1.47 -38.10 -7.77
CA GLY A 242 -0.95 -37.43 -8.97
C GLY A 242 -1.46 -37.97 -10.31
N GLY A 243 -2.46 -38.86 -10.31
CA GLY A 243 -3.11 -39.36 -11.53
C GLY A 243 -4.26 -38.46 -12.01
N GLN A 244 -4.71 -38.66 -13.26
CA GLN A 244 -5.83 -37.90 -13.82
C GLN A 244 -7.04 -38.81 -14.11
N PRO A 245 -7.91 -39.10 -13.11
CA PRO A 245 -9.12 -39.89 -13.33
C PRO A 245 -10.06 -39.19 -14.31
N LEU A 246 -10.52 -39.93 -15.33
CA LEU A 246 -11.51 -39.42 -16.29
C LEU A 246 -12.93 -39.58 -15.73
N ASN A 247 -13.86 -38.78 -16.24
CA ASN A 247 -15.27 -38.81 -15.85
C ASN A 247 -15.91 -40.20 -16.06
N TRP A 248 -15.99 -40.98 -14.98
CA TRP A 248 -16.60 -42.33 -14.94
C TRP A 248 -18.11 -42.29 -14.65
N ARG A 249 -18.61 -41.21 -14.05
CA ARG A 249 -20.04 -40.99 -13.79
C ARG A 249 -20.81 -40.83 -15.08
N THR A 250 -22.02 -41.39 -15.13
CA THR A 250 -22.91 -41.31 -16.30
C THR A 250 -24.35 -41.07 -15.87
N SER A 251 -25.25 -40.79 -16.82
CA SER A 251 -26.70 -40.66 -16.56
C SER A 251 -27.37 -41.93 -16.00
N LYS A 252 -26.64 -43.06 -15.87
CA LYS A 252 -27.10 -44.32 -15.27
C LYS A 252 -26.24 -44.81 -14.09
N LEU A 253 -25.09 -44.17 -13.82
CA LEU A 253 -24.15 -44.57 -12.79
C LEU A 253 -23.67 -43.31 -12.06
N CYS A 254 -24.11 -43.15 -10.81
CA CYS A 254 -23.68 -42.06 -9.92
C CYS A 254 -23.79 -40.62 -10.49
N PRO A 255 -24.89 -40.24 -11.19
CA PRO A 255 -25.01 -38.90 -11.78
C PRO A 255 -25.06 -37.79 -10.72
N LYS A 256 -24.07 -36.89 -10.75
CA LYS A 256 -24.08 -35.63 -9.99
C LYS A 256 -24.85 -34.54 -10.74
N LYS A 257 -25.30 -33.52 -10.01
CA LYS A 257 -25.86 -32.26 -10.55
C LYS A 257 -25.06 -31.11 -10.00
N CYS A 258 -24.77 -30.12 -10.83
CA CYS A 258 -24.08 -28.90 -10.42
C CYS A 258 -25.04 -27.71 -10.32
N PRO A 259 -24.67 -26.66 -9.55
CA PRO A 259 -25.36 -25.38 -9.59
C PRO A 259 -25.08 -24.65 -10.91
N TYR A 260 -25.90 -23.63 -11.21
CA TYR A 260 -25.79 -22.81 -12.42
C TYR A 260 -25.73 -23.64 -13.72
N ASN A 261 -24.75 -23.34 -14.57
CA ASN A 261 -24.37 -24.02 -15.81
C ASN A 261 -22.99 -24.69 -15.70
N MET A 262 -22.55 -25.02 -14.48
CA MET A 262 -21.28 -25.71 -14.24
C MET A 262 -21.38 -27.18 -14.65
N GLU A 263 -20.26 -27.77 -15.07
CA GLU A 263 -20.15 -29.20 -15.40
C GLU A 263 -19.34 -29.93 -14.32
N TYR A 264 -19.76 -31.15 -13.97
CA TYR A 264 -19.06 -31.97 -12.98
C TYR A 264 -17.86 -32.68 -13.62
N GLN A 265 -16.71 -32.66 -12.94
CA GLN A 265 -15.48 -33.33 -13.37
C GLN A 265 -14.82 -34.07 -12.19
N GLU A 266 -14.13 -35.17 -12.47
CA GLU A 266 -13.43 -36.00 -11.45
C GLU A 266 -12.05 -35.45 -11.06
N CYS A 267 -11.43 -34.67 -11.96
CA CYS A 267 -10.11 -34.08 -11.78
C CYS A 267 -10.06 -32.78 -12.58
N ASN A 268 -10.19 -31.64 -11.89
CA ASN A 268 -9.88 -30.32 -12.42
C ASN A 268 -9.25 -29.44 -11.32
N SER A 269 -8.73 -28.26 -11.68
CA SER A 269 -8.17 -27.30 -10.71
C SER A 269 -9.24 -26.86 -9.71
N PRO A 270 -9.05 -27.06 -8.39
CA PRO A 270 -9.96 -26.53 -7.37
C PRO A 270 -9.92 -24.99 -7.31
N CYS A 271 -8.80 -24.38 -7.71
CA CYS A 271 -8.69 -22.95 -7.96
C CYS A 271 -9.50 -22.54 -9.21
N ALA A 272 -10.78 -22.23 -9.03
CA ALA A 272 -11.62 -21.74 -10.10
C ALA A 272 -11.19 -20.35 -10.62
N ASP A 273 -11.16 -20.20 -11.94
CA ASP A 273 -10.98 -18.91 -12.62
C ASP A 273 -12.28 -18.08 -12.59
N THR A 274 -12.16 -16.80 -12.25
CA THR A 274 -13.31 -15.91 -12.06
C THR A 274 -13.21 -14.62 -12.89
N CYS A 275 -14.27 -13.81 -12.92
CA CYS A 275 -14.21 -12.51 -13.60
C CYS A 275 -13.24 -11.53 -12.94
N THR A 276 -13.05 -11.58 -11.61
CA THR A 276 -11.99 -10.79 -10.95
C THR A 276 -10.60 -11.38 -11.14
N ASN A 277 -10.44 -12.72 -11.08
CA ASN A 277 -9.15 -13.40 -11.23
C ASN A 277 -9.23 -14.54 -12.27
N PRO A 278 -9.09 -14.24 -13.58
CA PRO A 278 -9.40 -15.16 -14.68
C PRO A 278 -8.31 -16.20 -14.99
N GLU A 279 -7.22 -16.21 -14.22
CA GLU A 279 -6.02 -17.06 -14.42
C GLU A 279 -5.53 -17.64 -13.07
N ARG A 280 -6.43 -17.83 -12.10
CA ARG A 280 -6.13 -18.44 -10.78
C ARG A 280 -5.68 -19.89 -10.94
N SER A 281 -6.28 -20.63 -11.87
CA SER A 281 -6.04 -22.07 -12.07
C SER A 281 -4.58 -22.38 -12.47
N GLN A 282 -3.94 -21.50 -13.24
CA GLN A 282 -2.55 -21.63 -13.71
C GLN A 282 -1.52 -21.73 -12.57
N PHE A 283 -1.82 -21.15 -11.41
CA PHE A 283 -0.91 -21.08 -10.26
C PHE A 283 -1.37 -21.90 -9.05
N CYS A 284 -2.43 -22.71 -9.19
CA CYS A 284 -2.97 -23.51 -8.09
C CYS A 284 -1.94 -24.44 -7.46
N GLU A 285 -1.94 -24.57 -6.13
CA GLU A 285 -1.03 -25.42 -5.35
C GLU A 285 -1.60 -26.82 -5.08
N GLN A 286 -2.92 -26.90 -4.93
CA GLN A 286 -3.64 -28.15 -4.68
C GLN A 286 -3.59 -29.06 -5.93
N HIS A 287 -3.57 -30.38 -5.71
CA HIS A 287 -3.79 -31.34 -6.79
C HIS A 287 -5.20 -31.17 -7.40
N CYS A 288 -5.46 -31.78 -8.56
CA CYS A 288 -6.81 -31.74 -9.12
C CYS A 288 -7.81 -32.42 -8.16
N MET A 289 -9.05 -31.93 -8.12
CA MET A 289 -10.10 -32.46 -7.25
C MET A 289 -11.40 -32.69 -8.03
N ASP A 290 -12.31 -33.48 -7.44
CA ASP A 290 -13.63 -33.73 -8.01
C ASP A 290 -14.62 -32.64 -7.60
N GLY A 291 -15.52 -32.26 -8.49
CA GLY A 291 -16.43 -31.15 -8.21
C GLY A 291 -17.11 -30.56 -9.44
N CYS A 292 -17.76 -29.43 -9.22
CA CYS A 292 -18.42 -28.63 -10.25
C CYS A 292 -17.54 -27.47 -10.69
N PHE A 293 -17.30 -27.36 -12.00
CA PHE A 293 -16.37 -26.40 -12.61
C PHE A 293 -17.00 -25.70 -13.83
N CYS A 294 -16.44 -24.57 -14.25
CA CYS A 294 -16.88 -23.92 -15.48
C CYS A 294 -16.41 -24.68 -16.73
N PRO A 295 -17.26 -24.82 -17.77
CA PRO A 295 -16.93 -25.57 -18.97
C PRO A 295 -15.89 -24.86 -19.83
N THR A 296 -14.81 -25.56 -20.17
CA THR A 296 -13.85 -25.14 -21.21
C THR A 296 -14.53 -25.19 -22.59
N GLY A 297 -14.68 -24.04 -23.26
CA GLY A 297 -15.59 -23.89 -24.39
C GLY A 297 -15.22 -24.69 -25.65
N LYS A 298 -15.86 -25.85 -25.86
CA LYS A 298 -15.72 -26.68 -27.07
C LYS A 298 -16.52 -26.15 -28.28
N PHE A 299 -16.39 -24.85 -28.59
CA PHE A 299 -17.07 -24.25 -29.74
C PHE A 299 -16.35 -24.55 -31.06
N TYR A 300 -16.75 -25.65 -31.70
CA TYR A 300 -16.25 -26.13 -33.00
C TYR A 300 -16.73 -25.26 -34.20
N LEU A 301 -16.39 -23.97 -34.23
CA LEU A 301 -16.56 -23.11 -35.40
C LEU A 301 -15.33 -22.23 -35.67
N LEU A 302 -14.50 -22.72 -36.60
CA LEU A 302 -13.59 -21.99 -37.50
C LEU A 302 -13.09 -20.59 -37.04
N PHE A 303 -11.78 -20.53 -36.76
CA PHE A 303 -10.91 -19.36 -36.49
C PHE A 303 -10.69 -18.94 -35.01
N LEU A 304 -9.68 -19.60 -34.41
CA LEU A 304 -8.56 -18.99 -33.68
C LEU A 304 -8.71 -18.41 -32.26
N PHE A 305 -9.84 -18.54 -31.57
CA PHE A 305 -9.88 -18.30 -30.11
C PHE A 305 -10.52 -19.46 -29.34
N ASN A 306 -9.79 -19.94 -28.32
CA ASN A 306 -10.23 -21.02 -27.44
C ASN A 306 -10.91 -20.41 -26.21
N LEU A 307 -12.18 -20.02 -26.36
CA LEU A 307 -12.92 -19.24 -25.37
C LEU A 307 -13.31 -20.11 -24.15
N GLY A 308 -12.49 -20.05 -23.10
CA GLY A 308 -12.86 -20.57 -21.77
C GLY A 308 -14.02 -19.77 -21.16
N THR A 309 -14.77 -20.40 -20.25
CA THR A 309 -15.72 -19.70 -19.39
C THR A 309 -15.17 -19.59 -17.97
N VAL A 310 -15.37 -18.44 -17.34
CA VAL A 310 -14.96 -18.14 -15.97
C VAL A 310 -16.20 -17.95 -15.11
N PHE A 311 -16.08 -18.13 -13.79
CA PHE A 311 -17.19 -17.89 -12.87
C PHE A 311 -17.39 -16.38 -12.66
N ASP A 312 -18.62 -15.90 -12.85
CA ASP A 312 -19.01 -14.52 -12.58
C ASP A 312 -19.17 -14.30 -11.06
N ASP A 313 -18.06 -14.07 -10.38
CA ASP A 313 -17.99 -13.71 -8.97
C ASP A 313 -18.50 -12.29 -8.66
N ILE A 314 -18.72 -11.47 -9.70
CA ILE A 314 -19.16 -10.07 -9.56
C ILE A 314 -20.69 -9.99 -9.46
N ASN A 315 -21.43 -10.73 -10.29
CA ASN A 315 -22.91 -10.77 -10.25
C ASN A 315 -23.48 -12.13 -9.77
N ASN A 316 -22.62 -13.13 -9.52
CA ASN A 316 -22.99 -14.50 -9.12
C ASN A 316 -23.97 -15.18 -10.10
N SER A 317 -23.78 -14.93 -11.41
CA SER A 317 -24.69 -15.44 -12.46
C SER A 317 -24.37 -16.86 -12.97
N GLY A 318 -23.19 -17.39 -12.65
CA GLY A 318 -22.70 -18.69 -13.12
C GLY A 318 -21.44 -18.53 -13.99
N CYS A 319 -21.25 -19.44 -14.95
CA CYS A 319 -20.10 -19.43 -15.85
C CYS A 319 -20.38 -18.64 -17.13
N ILE A 320 -19.57 -17.62 -17.42
CA ILE A 320 -19.71 -16.75 -18.60
C ILE A 320 -18.39 -16.66 -19.39
N PRO A 321 -18.42 -16.32 -20.70
CA PRO A 321 -17.20 -16.00 -21.45
C PRO A 321 -16.50 -14.78 -20.86
N ARG A 322 -15.15 -14.77 -20.86
CA ARG A 322 -14.33 -13.70 -20.27
C ARG A 322 -14.67 -12.31 -20.81
N GLU A 323 -15.05 -12.21 -22.08
CA GLU A 323 -15.43 -10.97 -22.78
C GLU A 323 -16.72 -10.35 -22.22
N GLN A 324 -17.53 -11.14 -21.52
CA GLN A 324 -18.81 -10.73 -20.91
C GLN A 324 -18.67 -10.31 -19.44
N CYS A 325 -17.50 -10.49 -18.83
CA CYS A 325 -17.25 -10.05 -17.46
C CYS A 325 -17.48 -8.54 -17.30
N SER A 326 -18.24 -8.18 -16.26
CA SER A 326 -18.39 -6.81 -15.80
C SER A 326 -17.10 -6.30 -15.17
N CYS A 327 -16.90 -4.98 -15.14
CA CYS A 327 -15.81 -4.31 -14.44
C CYS A 327 -16.35 -3.61 -13.18
N VAL A 328 -15.55 -3.51 -12.13
CA VAL A 328 -15.88 -2.75 -10.91
C VAL A 328 -15.07 -1.46 -10.86
N TYR A 329 -15.69 -0.36 -10.40
CA TYR A 329 -15.03 0.92 -10.15
C TYR A 329 -15.79 1.77 -9.12
N ASN A 330 -15.09 2.30 -8.12
CA ASN A 330 -15.67 3.03 -6.97
C ASN A 330 -16.86 2.27 -6.35
N GLY A 331 -16.70 0.96 -6.14
CA GLY A 331 -17.73 0.05 -5.64
C GLY A 331 -18.95 -0.19 -6.55
N ASN A 332 -18.98 0.36 -7.76
CA ASN A 332 -20.08 0.20 -8.72
C ASN A 332 -19.72 -0.80 -9.82
N THR A 333 -20.70 -1.61 -10.28
CA THR A 333 -20.52 -2.61 -11.33
C THR A 333 -20.96 -2.07 -12.70
N TYR A 334 -20.09 -2.23 -13.69
CA TYR A 334 -20.27 -1.76 -15.07
C TYR A 334 -20.22 -2.94 -16.05
N ALA A 335 -21.23 -3.09 -16.90
CA ALA A 335 -21.25 -4.13 -17.93
C ALA A 335 -20.18 -3.88 -19.01
N THR A 336 -19.74 -4.95 -19.68
CA THR A 336 -18.83 -4.87 -20.84
C THR A 336 -19.37 -3.89 -21.90
N GLY A 337 -18.52 -2.99 -22.41
CA GLY A 337 -18.88 -1.89 -23.30
C GLY A 337 -19.45 -0.63 -22.63
N ALA A 338 -19.70 -0.62 -21.32
CA ALA A 338 -20.04 0.60 -20.59
C ALA A 338 -18.79 1.46 -20.31
N SER A 339 -18.96 2.77 -20.20
CA SER A 339 -17.87 3.72 -19.99
C SER A 339 -18.17 4.72 -18.87
N PHE A 340 -17.12 5.20 -18.20
CA PHE A 340 -17.17 6.40 -17.36
C PHE A 340 -16.11 7.41 -17.83
N SER A 341 -16.28 8.68 -17.46
CA SER A 341 -15.31 9.75 -17.73
C SER A 341 -15.19 10.65 -16.52
N GLU A 342 -13.95 10.89 -16.09
CA GLU A 342 -13.59 11.86 -15.06
C GLU A 342 -12.97 13.11 -15.70
N GLN A 343 -12.42 14.01 -14.87
CA GLN A 343 -11.72 15.22 -15.37
C GLN A 343 -10.46 14.89 -16.19
N CYS A 344 -9.77 13.78 -15.88
CA CYS A 344 -8.45 13.46 -16.42
C CYS A 344 -8.36 12.13 -17.19
N GLN A 345 -9.40 11.29 -17.17
CA GLN A 345 -9.41 9.99 -17.82
C GLN A 345 -10.80 9.62 -18.32
N SER A 346 -10.89 8.83 -19.40
CA SER A 346 -12.13 8.21 -19.85
C SER A 346 -11.90 6.72 -20.06
N CYS A 347 -12.68 5.88 -19.39
CA CYS A 347 -12.45 4.44 -19.29
C CYS A 347 -13.65 3.65 -19.81
N THR A 348 -13.40 2.59 -20.58
CA THR A 348 -14.42 1.67 -21.08
C THR A 348 -14.16 0.26 -20.60
N CYS A 349 -15.18 -0.41 -20.06
CA CYS A 349 -15.09 -1.79 -19.62
C CYS A 349 -15.02 -2.74 -20.82
N ASN A 350 -14.11 -3.70 -20.80
CA ASN A 350 -13.90 -4.69 -21.85
C ASN A 350 -13.46 -6.02 -21.21
N GLY A 351 -14.40 -6.96 -21.04
CA GLY A 351 -14.12 -8.30 -20.52
C GLY A 351 -13.46 -8.33 -19.15
N GLY A 352 -14.05 -7.64 -18.17
CA GLY A 352 -13.55 -7.54 -16.80
C GLY A 352 -12.40 -6.53 -16.58
N GLN A 353 -11.84 -5.96 -17.65
CA GLN A 353 -10.75 -4.98 -17.58
C GLN A 353 -11.15 -3.60 -18.10
N TRP A 354 -10.59 -2.55 -17.50
CA TRP A 354 -10.77 -1.17 -17.91
C TRP A 354 -9.75 -0.76 -18.98
N SER A 355 -10.25 -0.31 -20.13
CA SER A 355 -9.46 0.38 -21.15
C SER A 355 -9.60 1.89 -20.95
N CYS A 356 -8.67 2.49 -20.20
CA CYS A 356 -8.61 3.93 -19.95
C CYS A 356 -7.80 4.69 -21.02
N GLN A 357 -8.23 5.91 -21.31
CA GLN A 357 -7.50 6.90 -22.10
C GLN A 357 -7.32 8.18 -21.27
N ASP A 358 -6.06 8.57 -21.07
CA ASP A 358 -5.70 9.82 -20.39
C ASP A 358 -6.11 11.04 -21.21
N MET A 359 -6.52 12.09 -20.48
CA MET A 359 -6.83 13.42 -21.00
C MET A 359 -5.87 14.46 -20.41
N SER A 360 -5.61 15.52 -21.16
CA SER A 360 -4.72 16.60 -20.74
C SER A 360 -5.28 17.39 -19.55
N CYS A 361 -4.79 17.10 -18.35
CA CYS A 361 -5.29 17.69 -17.10
C CYS A 361 -4.39 18.81 -16.54
N PRO A 362 -4.96 19.81 -15.84
CA PRO A 362 -4.20 20.86 -15.17
C PRO A 362 -3.62 20.35 -13.83
N GLY A 363 -2.35 20.66 -13.56
CA GLY A 363 -1.70 20.37 -12.27
C GLY A 363 -2.17 21.34 -11.19
N THR A 364 -2.20 20.89 -9.93
CA THR A 364 -2.48 21.77 -8.77
C THR A 364 -1.46 21.52 -7.67
N CYS A 365 -0.82 22.58 -7.20
CA CYS A 365 0.12 22.61 -6.08
C CYS A 365 -0.52 23.38 -4.91
N SER A 366 -0.20 23.02 -3.66
CA SER A 366 -0.73 23.70 -2.46
C SER A 366 0.31 24.08 -1.43
N VAL A 367 -0.04 25.06 -0.59
CA VAL A 367 0.62 25.43 0.66
C VAL A 367 -0.48 25.57 1.72
N GLU A 368 -0.58 24.56 2.58
CA GLU A 368 -1.61 24.35 3.62
C GLU A 368 -0.97 24.44 5.02
N GLY A 369 -1.76 24.80 6.03
CA GLY A 369 -1.30 25.13 7.40
C GLY A 369 -0.39 26.37 7.53
N GLY A 370 0.50 26.58 6.55
CA GLY A 370 1.68 27.45 6.62
C GLY A 370 3.01 26.67 6.62
N SER A 371 2.97 25.34 6.47
CA SER A 371 4.16 24.47 6.38
C SER A 371 3.97 23.25 5.47
N HIS A 372 2.77 22.71 5.33
CA HIS A 372 2.45 21.57 4.47
C HIS A 372 2.42 22.00 2.99
N ILE A 373 3.14 21.30 2.11
CA ILE A 373 3.24 21.60 0.67
C ILE A 373 2.87 20.35 -0.15
N SER A 374 2.06 20.52 -1.19
CA SER A 374 1.77 19.48 -2.19
C SER A 374 2.25 19.92 -3.58
N THR A 375 3.05 19.09 -4.26
CA THR A 375 3.54 19.38 -5.62
C THR A 375 2.45 19.25 -6.69
N TYR A 376 2.72 19.71 -7.91
CA TYR A 376 1.80 19.51 -9.05
C TYR A 376 1.52 18.03 -9.34
N ASP A 377 2.46 17.15 -8.97
CA ASP A 377 2.37 15.70 -9.13
C ASP A 377 1.88 15.01 -7.84
N LYS A 378 1.27 15.77 -6.91
CA LYS A 378 0.75 15.40 -5.57
C LYS A 378 1.75 14.78 -4.57
N LYS A 379 3.06 15.08 -4.65
CA LYS A 379 4.00 14.73 -3.58
C LYS A 379 3.79 15.67 -2.40
N ASN A 380 3.43 15.12 -1.24
CA ASN A 380 3.19 15.90 -0.02
C ASN A 380 4.43 15.91 0.87
N TYR A 381 4.78 17.07 1.44
CA TYR A 381 5.90 17.23 2.37
C TYR A 381 5.78 18.49 3.20
N ASP A 382 6.55 18.57 4.29
CA ASP A 382 6.49 19.68 5.25
C ASP A 382 7.76 20.52 5.21
N HIS A 383 7.62 21.85 5.30
CA HIS A 383 8.76 22.78 5.37
C HIS A 383 8.47 24.02 6.20
N HIS A 384 9.06 24.08 7.40
CA HIS A 384 8.93 25.17 8.37
C HIS A 384 9.81 26.38 8.01
N GLY A 385 9.50 27.02 6.87
CA GLY A 385 10.30 28.11 6.31
C GLY A 385 10.25 29.44 7.07
N ASP A 386 11.41 30.10 7.24
CA ASP A 386 11.54 31.52 7.59
C ASP A 386 12.26 32.30 6.45
N CYS A 387 11.64 32.34 5.28
CA CYS A 387 12.16 33.06 4.11
C CYS A 387 11.07 33.34 3.07
N THR A 388 11.43 34.11 2.05
CA THR A 388 10.72 34.07 0.76
C THR A 388 11.32 32.96 -0.11
N TYR A 389 10.47 32.08 -0.64
CA TYR A 389 10.83 30.93 -1.46
C TYR A 389 10.19 31.02 -2.85
N VAL A 390 10.81 30.38 -3.84
CA VAL A 390 10.20 30.18 -5.17
C VAL A 390 9.24 28.98 -5.10
N LEU A 391 7.95 29.25 -5.03
CA LEU A 391 6.92 28.20 -5.04
C LEU A 391 6.89 27.50 -6.41
N SER A 392 6.83 28.27 -7.50
CA SER A 392 6.84 27.73 -8.86
C SER A 392 7.27 28.79 -9.86
N LYS A 393 8.10 28.44 -10.83
CA LYS A 393 8.41 29.28 -12.01
C LYS A 393 8.47 28.48 -13.30
N HIS A 394 8.29 29.17 -14.42
CA HIS A 394 8.57 28.62 -15.75
C HIS A 394 10.09 28.64 -16.00
N CYS A 395 10.72 27.47 -16.15
CA CYS A 395 12.19 27.36 -15.99
C CYS A 395 13.00 27.95 -17.14
N THR A 396 12.48 27.95 -18.36
CA THR A 396 13.23 28.38 -19.56
C THR A 396 13.25 29.89 -19.71
N ASP A 397 12.07 30.52 -19.61
CA ASP A 397 11.87 31.91 -20.01
C ASP A 397 11.38 32.81 -18.87
N GLU A 398 11.01 32.23 -17.72
CA GLU A 398 10.46 32.93 -16.54
C GLU A 398 9.30 33.88 -16.91
N THR A 399 8.41 33.35 -17.77
CA THR A 399 7.11 33.94 -18.14
C THR A 399 6.29 34.27 -16.90
N PHE A 400 6.27 33.35 -15.93
CA PHE A 400 5.78 33.57 -14.57
C PHE A 400 6.76 33.05 -13.50
N THR A 401 6.62 33.58 -12.29
CA THR A 401 7.25 33.14 -11.05
C THR A 401 6.29 33.43 -9.91
N ILE A 402 5.98 32.44 -9.08
CA ILE A 402 5.15 32.56 -7.90
C ILE A 402 6.06 32.41 -6.69
N LEU A 403 5.95 33.36 -5.78
CA LEU A 403 6.76 33.44 -4.57
C LEU A 403 5.86 33.37 -3.35
N VAL A 404 6.30 32.61 -2.34
CA VAL A 404 5.65 32.56 -1.02
C VAL A 404 6.60 33.06 0.05
N GLU A 405 6.08 33.82 0.99
CA GLU A 405 6.78 34.21 2.21
C GLU A 405 6.24 33.39 3.37
N LEU A 406 7.04 32.43 3.82
CA LEU A 406 6.82 31.64 5.02
C LEU A 406 7.59 32.30 6.17
N ARG A 407 6.95 32.43 7.33
CA ARG A 407 7.53 33.02 8.55
C ARG A 407 7.05 32.27 9.78
N LYS A 408 7.93 32.06 10.76
CA LYS A 408 7.53 31.70 12.13
C LYS A 408 6.48 32.71 12.63
N CYS A 409 5.39 32.20 13.19
CA CYS A 409 4.24 33.00 13.58
C CYS A 409 3.78 32.84 15.04
N GLY A 410 4.21 31.79 15.73
CA GLY A 410 4.09 31.67 17.18
C GLY A 410 5.39 31.22 17.85
N VAL A 411 5.32 30.21 18.72
CA VAL A 411 6.32 29.96 19.77
C VAL A 411 7.33 28.86 19.40
N THR A 412 6.87 27.74 18.84
CA THR A 412 7.76 26.63 18.40
C THR A 412 8.42 26.98 17.06
N ASP A 413 9.58 26.38 16.74
CA ASP A 413 10.22 26.61 15.43
C ASP A 413 9.49 25.93 14.27
N THR A 414 8.54 25.04 14.56
CA THR A 414 7.61 24.42 13.60
C THR A 414 6.35 25.25 13.34
N GLU A 415 6.02 26.24 14.19
CA GLU A 415 4.81 27.07 14.04
C GLU A 415 5.04 28.20 13.01
N THR A 416 5.01 27.82 11.72
CA THR A 416 5.19 28.73 10.58
C THR A 416 3.89 28.98 9.82
N CYS A 417 3.72 30.22 9.37
CA CYS A 417 2.56 30.68 8.61
C CYS A 417 3.00 31.26 7.26
N LEU A 418 2.18 31.04 6.24
CA LEU A 418 2.20 31.85 5.01
C LEU A 418 1.80 33.30 5.33
N LYS A 419 2.59 34.28 4.88
CA LYS A 419 2.34 35.73 5.11
C LYS A 419 2.16 36.54 3.82
N THR A 420 2.69 36.10 2.70
CA THR A 420 2.50 36.75 1.39
C THR A 420 2.57 35.71 0.27
N VAL A 421 1.70 35.84 -0.73
CA VAL A 421 1.92 35.29 -2.08
C VAL A 421 2.13 36.45 -3.06
N THR A 422 3.12 36.33 -3.93
CA THR A 422 3.41 37.29 -5.01
C THR A 422 3.52 36.57 -6.34
N LEU A 423 2.71 36.99 -7.31
CA LEU A 423 2.82 36.59 -8.71
C LEU A 423 3.70 37.61 -9.47
N SER A 424 4.78 37.13 -10.05
CA SER A 424 5.74 37.88 -10.86
C SER A 424 5.65 37.42 -12.31
N ILE A 425 5.56 38.35 -13.26
CA ILE A 425 5.34 38.07 -14.68
C ILE A 425 6.42 38.77 -15.52
N ASN A 426 6.84 38.12 -16.61
CA ASN A 426 7.87 38.58 -17.56
C ASN A 426 9.16 39.01 -16.86
N LYS A 427 9.88 38.06 -16.23
CA LYS A 427 11.17 38.34 -15.54
C LYS A 427 11.07 39.52 -14.56
N ALA A 428 10.06 39.44 -13.68
CA ALA A 428 9.78 40.41 -12.62
C ALA A 428 9.43 41.85 -13.05
N GLN A 429 9.11 42.10 -14.33
CA GLN A 429 8.62 43.40 -14.83
C GLN A 429 7.28 43.81 -14.22
N THR A 430 6.37 42.85 -14.04
CA THR A 430 5.08 43.05 -13.36
C THR A 430 5.03 42.20 -12.10
N LYS A 431 4.73 42.81 -10.96
CA LYS A 431 4.55 42.11 -9.67
C LYS A 431 3.16 42.40 -9.11
N VAL A 432 2.36 41.36 -8.93
CA VAL A 432 1.05 41.40 -8.29
C VAL A 432 1.17 40.71 -6.93
N SER A 433 0.79 41.40 -5.85
CA SER A 433 0.76 40.85 -4.49
C SER A 433 -0.61 41.12 -3.89
N ILE A 434 -1.11 40.20 -3.06
CA ILE A 434 -2.49 40.24 -2.53
C ILE A 434 -2.82 41.55 -1.80
N LEU A 435 -1.80 42.20 -1.20
CA LEU A 435 -1.91 43.49 -0.51
C LEU A 435 -2.16 44.69 -1.44
N VAL A 436 -2.14 44.53 -2.76
CA VAL A 436 -2.31 45.61 -3.75
C VAL A 436 -3.33 45.19 -4.81
N PHE A 437 -4.58 45.67 -4.66
CA PHE A 437 -5.66 45.45 -5.61
C PHE A 437 -5.50 46.31 -6.87
N SER A 438 -4.59 45.94 -7.76
CA SER A 438 -4.45 46.54 -9.09
C SER A 438 -4.55 45.48 -10.19
N SER A 439 -5.61 45.58 -11.02
CA SER A 439 -5.71 44.78 -12.25
C SER A 439 -4.68 45.31 -13.25
N VAL A 440 -3.68 44.48 -13.57
CA VAL A 440 -2.64 44.80 -14.57
C VAL A 440 -2.96 44.07 -15.87
N ALA A 441 -2.44 44.55 -17.00
CA ALA A 441 -2.54 43.83 -18.27
C ALA A 441 -2.10 42.36 -18.09
N ASN A 442 -2.95 41.43 -18.56
CA ASN A 442 -2.82 39.97 -18.44
C ASN A 442 -3.13 39.34 -17.07
N VAL A 443 -3.58 40.09 -16.04
CA VAL A 443 -3.99 39.53 -14.73
C VAL A 443 -5.32 40.09 -14.22
N THR A 444 -6.29 39.20 -13.99
CA THR A 444 -7.56 39.50 -13.32
C THR A 444 -7.48 39.02 -11.86
N VAL A 445 -7.48 39.96 -10.92
CA VAL A 445 -7.57 39.70 -9.47
C VAL A 445 -8.98 40.00 -8.98
N PHE A 446 -9.61 39.08 -8.24
CA PHE A 446 -10.97 39.24 -7.72
C PHE A 446 -11.17 38.54 -6.37
N ARG A 447 -12.21 38.94 -5.63
CA ARG A 447 -12.54 38.41 -4.29
C ARG A 447 -13.96 37.81 -4.29
N PRO A 448 -14.13 36.50 -4.58
CA PRO A 448 -15.45 35.87 -4.64
C PRO A 448 -16.13 35.69 -3.28
N SER A 449 -15.39 35.55 -2.17
CA SER A 449 -15.97 35.51 -0.82
C SER A 449 -15.12 36.28 0.18
N THR A 450 -15.64 36.48 1.40
CA THR A 450 -14.81 37.02 2.49
C THR A 450 -13.56 36.17 2.77
N PHE A 451 -13.55 34.88 2.45
CA PHE A 451 -12.46 33.97 2.83
C PHE A 451 -11.39 33.79 1.73
N PHE A 452 -11.69 34.08 0.45
CA PHE A 452 -10.78 33.79 -0.67
C PHE A 452 -10.54 34.99 -1.61
N ILE A 453 -9.31 35.12 -2.10
CA ILE A 453 -8.92 35.99 -3.23
C ILE A 453 -8.33 35.12 -4.33
N MET A 454 -8.75 35.38 -5.58
CA MET A 454 -8.31 34.64 -6.76
C MET A 454 -7.51 35.53 -7.71
N MET A 455 -6.53 34.95 -8.41
CA MET A 455 -5.80 35.60 -9.52
C MET A 455 -5.80 34.70 -10.75
N GLN A 456 -6.40 35.16 -11.85
CA GLN A 456 -6.36 34.50 -13.15
C GLN A 456 -5.43 35.24 -14.10
N THR A 457 -4.56 34.51 -14.79
CA THR A 457 -3.80 35.04 -15.93
C THR A 457 -4.43 34.66 -17.26
N THR A 458 -4.13 35.39 -18.33
CA THR A 458 -4.59 35.05 -19.70
C THR A 458 -3.83 33.88 -20.34
N PHE A 459 -2.82 33.32 -19.66
CA PHE A 459 -1.88 32.34 -20.21
C PHE A 459 -1.80 31.03 -19.41
N GLY A 460 -2.84 30.67 -18.65
CA GLY A 460 -2.98 29.34 -18.03
C GLY A 460 -2.49 29.20 -16.58
N VAL A 461 -2.11 30.28 -15.91
CA VAL A 461 -1.82 30.30 -14.46
C VAL A 461 -3.01 30.82 -13.67
N HIS A 462 -3.48 30.07 -12.68
CA HIS A 462 -4.55 30.43 -11.74
C HIS A 462 -4.06 30.26 -10.29
N LEU A 463 -4.27 31.26 -9.43
CA LEU A 463 -3.98 31.20 -8.00
C LEU A 463 -5.28 31.37 -7.21
N GLU A 464 -5.55 30.45 -6.29
CA GLU A 464 -6.58 30.58 -5.27
C GLU A 464 -5.88 30.80 -3.92
N VAL A 465 -6.26 31.84 -3.18
CA VAL A 465 -5.65 32.15 -1.88
C VAL A 465 -6.72 32.32 -0.82
N GLN A 466 -6.73 31.39 0.13
CA GLN A 466 -7.54 31.46 1.33
C GLN A 466 -6.89 32.44 2.33
N ILE A 467 -7.72 33.12 3.12
CA ILE A 467 -7.34 34.17 4.07
C ILE A 467 -8.01 33.93 5.44
N THR A 468 -9.04 33.07 5.49
CA THR A 468 -9.81 32.76 6.70
C THR A 468 -10.15 31.27 6.70
N PRO A 469 -9.90 30.51 7.80
CA PRO A 469 -9.31 30.96 9.08
C PRO A 469 -7.88 31.49 8.95
N LEU A 470 -7.08 30.87 8.10
CA LEU A 470 -5.66 31.17 7.92
C LEU A 470 -5.33 31.40 6.45
N MET A 471 -4.09 31.84 6.20
CA MET A 471 -3.59 32.05 4.85
C MET A 471 -3.10 30.72 4.25
N GLN A 472 -3.79 30.23 3.23
CA GLN A 472 -3.38 29.05 2.44
C GLN A 472 -3.34 29.44 0.95
N ALA A 473 -2.49 28.80 0.16
CA ALA A 473 -2.35 29.11 -1.27
C ALA A 473 -2.42 27.86 -2.13
N PHE A 474 -3.12 27.95 -3.25
CA PHE A 474 -3.27 26.89 -4.22
C PHE A 474 -2.95 27.44 -5.61
N VAL A 475 -2.04 26.78 -6.32
CA VAL A 475 -1.62 27.15 -7.68
C VAL A 475 -2.11 26.09 -8.64
N ARG A 476 -3.01 26.46 -9.55
CA ARG A 476 -3.48 25.60 -10.64
C ARG A 476 -2.85 26.05 -11.95
N LEU A 477 -2.18 25.14 -12.64
CA LEU A 477 -1.54 25.36 -13.93
C LEU A 477 -2.23 24.57 -15.02
N ASP A 478 -2.44 25.21 -16.16
CA ASP A 478 -2.89 24.53 -17.38
C ASP A 478 -1.85 23.49 -17.87
N HIS A 479 -2.35 22.41 -18.47
CA HIS A 479 -1.56 21.30 -19.02
C HIS A 479 -0.42 21.75 -19.97
N MET A 480 -0.55 22.91 -20.61
CA MET A 480 0.49 23.50 -21.47
C MET A 480 1.83 23.77 -20.77
N PHE A 481 1.88 23.76 -19.43
CA PHE A 481 3.11 23.92 -18.63
C PHE A 481 3.77 22.61 -18.17
N LYS A 482 3.21 21.44 -18.53
CA LYS A 482 3.78 20.14 -18.17
C LYS A 482 5.25 20.03 -18.63
N HIS A 483 6.12 19.54 -17.75
CA HIS A 483 7.59 19.45 -17.89
C HIS A 483 8.34 20.80 -18.01
N GLN A 484 7.72 21.94 -17.69
CA GLN A 484 8.33 23.28 -17.85
C GLN A 484 8.44 24.07 -16.54
N THR A 485 8.06 23.47 -15.41
CA THR A 485 8.07 24.14 -14.09
C THR A 485 9.17 23.64 -13.17
N CYS A 486 9.53 24.48 -12.20
CA CYS A 486 10.48 24.19 -11.14
C CYS A 486 10.25 25.15 -9.97
N GLY A 487 10.57 24.71 -8.76
CA GLY A 487 10.28 25.38 -7.49
C GLY A 487 9.85 24.36 -6.45
N LEU A 488 9.35 24.83 -5.30
CA LEU A 488 8.80 23.96 -4.25
C LEU A 488 7.61 23.09 -4.75
N CYS A 489 6.87 23.51 -5.77
CA CYS A 489 5.80 22.73 -6.40
C CYS A 489 6.28 21.57 -7.30
N GLY A 490 7.59 21.28 -7.36
CA GLY A 490 8.11 20.22 -8.22
C GLY A 490 8.18 20.60 -9.70
N ASN A 491 8.18 19.60 -10.59
CA ASN A 491 8.44 19.83 -12.03
C ASN A 491 7.27 19.57 -13.00
N PHE A 492 6.14 19.04 -12.50
CA PHE A 492 4.89 18.80 -13.23
C PHE A 492 5.09 17.87 -14.43
N ASN A 493 5.47 16.61 -14.17
CA ASN A 493 5.71 15.59 -15.18
C ASN A 493 4.92 14.28 -14.96
N ASN A 494 4.13 14.18 -13.88
CA ASN A 494 3.55 12.97 -13.29
C ASN A 494 4.60 12.00 -12.65
N ARG A 495 5.70 12.50 -12.07
CA ARG A 495 6.75 11.66 -11.47
C ARG A 495 7.20 12.17 -10.09
N GLN A 496 6.57 11.64 -9.04
CA GLN A 496 6.86 12.02 -7.65
C GLN A 496 8.32 11.75 -7.23
N THR A 497 9.01 10.80 -7.87
CA THR A 497 10.39 10.45 -7.53
C THR A 497 11.42 11.52 -7.94
N ASP A 498 11.14 12.45 -8.88
CA ASP A 498 12.05 13.55 -9.24
C ASP A 498 11.53 14.97 -8.93
N ASP A 499 10.51 15.09 -8.08
CA ASP A 499 10.01 16.38 -7.58
C ASP A 499 11.03 17.14 -6.71
N PHE A 500 11.84 16.43 -5.92
CA PHE A 500 12.86 17.03 -5.02
C PHE A 500 14.16 17.41 -5.77
N LYS A 501 14.03 17.79 -7.04
CA LYS A 501 15.14 18.19 -7.90
C LYS A 501 15.59 19.61 -7.62
N ALA A 502 16.70 19.75 -6.89
CA ALA A 502 17.32 21.02 -6.57
C ALA A 502 17.75 21.79 -7.82
N ILE A 503 17.92 23.12 -7.66
CA ILE A 503 18.39 24.01 -8.73
C ILE A 503 19.80 23.67 -9.27
N SER A 504 20.56 22.84 -8.55
CA SER A 504 21.84 22.24 -8.97
C SER A 504 21.70 21.14 -10.03
N GLY A 505 20.50 20.57 -10.18
CA GLY A 505 20.14 19.53 -11.16
C GLY A 505 20.01 18.11 -10.58
N ILE A 506 20.38 17.90 -9.32
CA ILE A 506 20.29 16.61 -8.61
C ILE A 506 18.99 16.51 -7.80
N ILE A 507 18.60 15.30 -7.40
CA ILE A 507 17.47 15.05 -6.49
C ILE A 507 18.02 14.99 -5.06
N GLU A 508 17.38 15.67 -4.11
CA GLU A 508 17.73 15.64 -2.69
C GLU A 508 16.90 14.57 -1.94
N GLY A 509 17.48 13.94 -0.92
CA GLY A 509 16.85 12.85 -0.16
C GLY A 509 15.72 13.29 0.79
N THR A 510 15.70 14.57 1.20
CA THR A 510 14.67 15.11 2.10
C THR A 510 14.10 16.44 1.64
N ALA A 511 12.87 16.70 2.10
CA ALA A 511 12.11 17.91 1.81
C ALA A 511 12.84 19.19 2.27
N THR A 512 13.44 19.18 3.46
CA THR A 512 14.13 20.35 4.01
C THR A 512 15.40 20.70 3.22
N ALA A 513 16.19 19.69 2.84
CA ALA A 513 17.37 19.87 2.00
C ALA A 513 16.99 20.48 0.63
N PHE A 514 15.97 19.91 -0.02
CA PHE A 514 15.39 20.43 -1.26
C PHE A 514 14.90 21.89 -1.14
N ALA A 515 14.06 22.18 -0.15
CA ALA A 515 13.44 23.48 0.04
C ALA A 515 14.44 24.58 0.40
N ASN A 516 15.51 24.24 1.14
CA ASN A 516 16.64 25.13 1.40
C ASN A 516 17.34 25.61 0.11
N THR A 517 17.26 24.86 -1.00
CA THR A 517 17.81 25.30 -2.31
C THR A 517 16.93 26.34 -3.04
N TRP A 518 15.67 26.50 -2.65
CA TRP A 518 14.69 27.40 -3.28
C TRP A 518 14.49 28.75 -2.56
N LYS A 519 15.33 29.06 -1.56
CA LYS A 519 15.40 30.38 -0.88
C LYS A 519 15.74 31.50 -1.87
N THR A 520 15.02 32.62 -1.84
CA THR A 520 15.32 33.77 -2.71
C THR A 520 16.39 34.72 -2.16
N GLN A 521 16.75 34.62 -0.87
CA GLN A 521 17.64 35.54 -0.18
C GLN A 521 18.79 34.77 0.49
N ALA A 522 20.03 35.24 0.29
CA ALA A 522 21.23 34.58 0.84
C ALA A 522 21.37 34.71 2.36
N SER A 523 20.72 35.71 2.96
CA SER A 523 20.70 35.97 4.40
C SER A 523 19.68 35.14 5.18
N CYS A 524 18.81 34.37 4.50
CA CYS A 524 17.91 33.45 5.18
C CYS A 524 18.68 32.22 5.69
N PRO A 525 18.43 31.78 6.94
CA PRO A 525 19.04 30.56 7.47
C PRO A 525 18.68 29.34 6.60
N ASN A 526 19.47 28.27 6.72
CA ASN A 526 18.93 26.95 6.40
C ASN A 526 18.02 26.55 7.56
N ILE A 527 16.82 26.06 7.24
CA ILE A 527 15.98 25.38 8.21
C ILE A 527 16.52 23.96 8.39
N GLN A 528 16.49 23.42 9.61
CA GLN A 528 16.79 22.01 9.86
C GLN A 528 15.49 21.24 10.09
N HIS A 529 15.52 19.93 9.89
CA HIS A 529 14.37 19.08 10.19
C HIS A 529 14.06 19.10 11.68
N SER A 530 12.78 19.16 12.04
CA SER A 530 12.31 18.98 13.42
C SER A 530 11.53 17.68 13.53
N PHE A 531 11.82 16.89 14.56
CA PHE A 531 11.13 15.62 14.86
C PHE A 531 10.21 15.73 16.08
N GLU A 532 9.93 16.96 16.51
CA GLU A 532 9.06 17.26 17.65
C GLU A 532 7.59 17.13 17.25
N ASN A 533 6.90 16.11 17.78
CA ASN A 533 5.46 15.95 17.61
C ASN A 533 4.71 16.96 18.50
N PRO A 534 3.99 17.97 17.94
CA PRO A 534 3.36 19.01 18.75
C PRO A 534 2.27 18.45 19.68
N CYS A 535 1.60 17.36 19.32
CA CYS A 535 0.59 16.73 20.18
C CYS A 535 1.21 16.10 21.44
N ALA A 536 2.48 15.67 21.39
CA ALA A 536 3.18 15.16 22.56
C ALA A 536 3.53 16.26 23.59
N LEU A 537 3.45 17.54 23.19
CA LEU A 537 3.71 18.69 24.05
C LEU A 537 2.50 19.13 24.88
N SER A 538 1.27 18.91 24.37
CA SER A 538 0.02 19.30 25.04
C SER A 538 -1.05 18.22 24.94
N ILE A 539 -1.27 17.51 26.06
CA ILE A 539 -2.32 16.49 26.22
C ILE A 539 -3.73 17.07 26.04
N GLU A 540 -3.91 18.37 26.28
CA GLU A 540 -5.20 19.05 26.06
C GLU A 540 -5.43 19.33 24.57
N ASN A 541 -4.41 19.83 23.85
CA ASN A 541 -4.48 20.02 22.40
C ASN A 541 -4.60 18.67 21.67
N GLU A 542 -3.87 17.64 22.11
CA GLU A 542 -3.93 16.27 21.56
C GLU A 542 -5.36 15.74 21.59
N LYS A 543 -6.04 15.80 22.75
CA LYS A 543 -7.41 15.28 22.89
C LYS A 543 -8.43 16.08 22.09
N TYR A 544 -8.23 17.39 21.99
CA TYR A 544 -9.05 18.26 21.14
C TYR A 544 -8.87 17.91 19.65
N ALA A 545 -7.62 17.73 19.20
CA ALA A 545 -7.29 17.32 17.85
C ALA A 545 -7.83 15.92 17.51
N GLN A 546 -7.57 14.91 18.35
CA GLN A 546 -8.07 13.54 18.16
C GLN A 546 -9.58 13.48 17.94
N TYR A 547 -10.35 14.25 18.74
CA TYR A 547 -11.80 14.29 18.63
C TYR A 547 -12.29 14.96 17.34
N TRP A 548 -11.74 16.12 16.98
CA TRP A 548 -12.25 16.90 15.84
C TRP A 548 -11.63 16.52 14.49
N CYS A 549 -10.33 16.25 14.43
CA CYS A 549 -9.67 15.76 13.21
C CYS A 549 -10.12 14.33 12.88
N GLY A 550 -10.42 13.50 13.89
CA GLY A 550 -10.96 12.15 13.71
C GLY A 550 -12.22 12.10 12.85
N LEU A 551 -13.03 13.17 12.81
CA LEU A 551 -14.19 13.30 11.93
C LEU A 551 -13.85 13.12 10.44
N LEU A 552 -12.64 13.50 10.00
CA LEU A 552 -12.16 13.29 8.61
C LEU A 552 -12.05 11.80 8.26
N THR A 553 -12.00 10.92 9.24
CA THR A 553 -11.87 9.46 9.05
C THR A 553 -13.12 8.68 9.43
N ASP A 554 -14.13 9.33 10.02
CA ASP A 554 -15.36 8.65 10.41
C ASP A 554 -16.21 8.28 9.19
N SER A 555 -16.29 6.97 8.93
CA SER A 555 -17.20 6.31 7.98
C SER A 555 -18.68 6.74 8.02
N LYS A 556 -19.13 7.44 9.08
CA LYS A 556 -20.50 7.95 9.25
C LYS A 556 -20.52 9.45 9.59
N GLY A 557 -19.38 10.13 9.54
CA GLY A 557 -19.22 11.55 9.83
C GLY A 557 -19.64 12.44 8.64
N PRO A 558 -19.62 13.77 8.81
CA PRO A 558 -20.01 14.73 7.77
C PRO A 558 -19.06 14.79 6.56
N PHE A 559 -17.98 14.02 6.59
CA PHE A 559 -16.96 13.91 5.53
C PHE A 559 -17.04 12.59 4.73
N ALA A 560 -17.83 11.61 5.21
CA ALA A 560 -17.89 10.24 4.67
C ALA A 560 -18.18 10.17 3.16
N ASP A 561 -19.07 11.03 2.67
CA ASP A 561 -19.46 11.14 1.26
C ASP A 561 -18.28 11.49 0.31
N CYS A 562 -17.12 11.88 0.84
CA CYS A 562 -15.92 12.20 0.07
C CYS A 562 -14.82 11.12 0.13
N HIS A 563 -14.90 10.15 1.06
CA HIS A 563 -13.79 9.21 1.34
C HIS A 563 -13.37 8.34 0.14
N TYR A 564 -14.27 8.11 -0.83
CA TYR A 564 -13.95 7.36 -2.06
C TYR A 564 -13.19 8.20 -3.10
N ALA A 565 -13.33 9.53 -3.05
CA ALA A 565 -12.78 10.46 -4.05
C ALA A 565 -11.54 11.21 -3.57
N VAL A 566 -11.40 11.42 -2.24
CA VAL A 566 -10.22 12.01 -1.59
C VAL A 566 -9.89 11.19 -0.35
N ASN A 567 -8.70 10.60 -0.32
CA ASN A 567 -8.22 9.83 0.83
C ASN A 567 -7.95 10.78 2.03
N PRO A 568 -8.63 10.60 3.18
CA PRO A 568 -8.50 11.53 4.30
C PRO A 568 -7.21 11.38 5.11
N SER A 569 -6.41 10.33 4.92
CA SER A 569 -5.27 10.01 5.80
C SER A 569 -4.24 11.14 5.92
N VAL A 570 -3.84 11.77 4.81
CA VAL A 570 -2.91 12.91 4.82
C VAL A 570 -3.54 14.13 5.51
N HIS A 571 -4.79 14.45 5.16
CA HIS A 571 -5.50 15.59 5.75
C HIS A 571 -5.77 15.41 7.25
N HIS A 572 -5.98 14.19 7.72
CA HIS A 572 -6.07 13.85 9.14
C HIS A 572 -4.74 14.10 9.86
N THR A 573 -3.62 13.63 9.30
CA THR A 573 -2.27 13.85 9.87
C THR A 573 -1.92 15.34 9.94
N ASN A 574 -2.16 16.09 8.87
CA ASN A 574 -1.94 17.54 8.83
C ASN A 574 -2.86 18.26 9.84
N CYS A 575 -4.15 17.89 9.89
CA CYS A 575 -5.10 18.42 10.88
C CYS A 575 -4.62 18.19 12.32
N MET A 576 -4.16 16.98 12.64
CA MET A 576 -3.61 16.65 13.95
C MET A 576 -2.41 17.54 14.30
N PHE A 577 -1.45 17.67 13.36
CA PHE A 577 -0.27 18.51 13.53
C PHE A 577 -0.62 19.99 13.74
N ASP A 578 -1.35 20.59 12.79
CA ASP A 578 -1.79 21.99 12.80
C ASP A 578 -2.59 22.32 14.08
N THR A 579 -3.55 21.48 14.45
CA THR A 579 -4.41 21.69 15.63
C THR A 579 -3.61 21.62 16.94
N CYS A 580 -2.58 20.76 17.01
CA CYS A 580 -1.74 20.63 18.19
C CYS A 580 -0.70 21.76 18.32
N ASN A 581 -0.12 22.21 17.21
CA ASN A 581 1.03 23.14 17.19
C ASN A 581 0.66 24.61 17.37
N CYS A 582 -0.51 25.03 16.86
CA CYS A 582 -0.90 26.44 16.84
C CYS A 582 -1.29 27.01 18.21
N GLU A 583 -0.96 28.29 18.45
CA GLU A 583 -1.48 29.10 19.57
C GLU A 583 -3.03 29.08 19.66
N ASN A 584 -3.71 28.99 18.50
CA ASN A 584 -5.16 28.89 18.42
C ASN A 584 -5.58 27.64 17.63
N SER A 585 -5.70 26.52 18.34
CA SER A 585 -6.08 25.20 17.80
C SER A 585 -7.37 25.21 16.97
N GLU A 586 -8.39 26.01 17.31
CA GLU A 586 -9.65 26.03 16.53
C GLU A 586 -9.45 26.66 15.15
N ASP A 587 -8.66 27.73 15.03
CA ASP A 587 -8.41 28.37 13.73
C ASP A 587 -7.64 27.43 12.78
N CYS A 588 -6.65 26.70 13.31
CA CYS A 588 -5.85 25.74 12.55
C CYS A 588 -6.65 24.46 12.17
N LEU A 589 -7.39 23.89 13.12
CA LEU A 589 -8.39 22.84 12.87
C LEU A 589 -9.36 23.24 11.74
N CYS A 590 -9.94 24.43 11.84
CA CYS A 590 -10.92 24.91 10.87
C CYS A 590 -10.31 25.28 9.51
N ALA A 591 -8.99 25.48 9.44
CA ALA A 591 -8.27 25.61 8.19
C ALA A 591 -8.08 24.23 7.55
N ALA A 592 -7.50 23.26 8.25
CA ALA A 592 -7.26 21.91 7.74
C ALA A 592 -8.55 21.19 7.30
N LEU A 593 -9.64 21.30 8.07
CA LEU A 593 -10.96 20.79 7.67
C LEU A 593 -11.47 21.46 6.38
N SER A 594 -11.24 22.78 6.21
CA SER A 594 -11.64 23.48 4.98
C SER A 594 -10.78 23.10 3.76
N SER A 595 -9.51 22.74 3.96
CA SER A 595 -8.63 22.23 2.90
C SER A 595 -9.14 20.90 2.35
N TYR A 596 -9.58 19.97 3.23
CA TYR A 596 -10.23 18.73 2.81
C TYR A 596 -11.55 18.99 2.06
N VAL A 597 -12.42 19.87 2.58
CA VAL A 597 -13.67 20.24 1.89
C VAL A 597 -13.41 20.85 0.51
N ARG A 598 -12.35 21.65 0.36
CA ARG A 598 -11.94 22.19 -0.95
C ARG A 598 -11.45 21.09 -1.90
N ALA A 599 -10.73 20.07 -1.40
CA ALA A 599 -10.35 18.91 -2.20
C ALA A 599 -11.58 18.10 -2.67
N CYS A 600 -12.56 17.89 -1.79
CA CYS A 600 -13.85 17.29 -2.15
C CYS A 600 -14.60 18.11 -3.20
N ALA A 601 -14.65 19.44 -3.05
CA ALA A 601 -15.26 20.34 -4.01
C ALA A 601 -14.55 20.32 -5.38
N ALA A 602 -13.23 20.11 -5.41
CA ALA A 602 -12.47 19.96 -6.65
C ALA A 602 -12.81 18.64 -7.39
N LYS A 603 -13.17 17.58 -6.65
CA LYS A 603 -13.76 16.33 -7.19
C LYS A 603 -15.26 16.47 -7.54
N GLY A 604 -15.89 17.63 -7.29
CA GLY A 604 -17.30 17.90 -7.55
C GLY A 604 -18.25 17.58 -6.38
N ILE A 605 -17.73 17.06 -5.26
CA ILE A 605 -18.51 16.67 -4.09
C ILE A 605 -18.69 17.91 -3.20
N GLN A 606 -19.93 18.26 -2.88
CA GLN A 606 -20.25 19.36 -1.97
C GLN A 606 -20.67 18.77 -0.61
N LEU A 607 -20.09 19.29 0.47
CA LEU A 607 -20.35 18.84 1.85
C LEU A 607 -21.13 19.93 2.62
N PRO A 608 -22.44 20.13 2.36
CA PRO A 608 -23.22 21.17 3.02
C PRO A 608 -23.39 20.87 4.50
N GLY A 609 -23.26 21.90 5.34
CA GLY A 609 -23.47 21.78 6.78
C GLY A 609 -22.24 21.41 7.60
N TRP A 610 -21.07 21.16 7.01
CA TRP A 610 -19.87 20.72 7.76
C TRP A 610 -19.42 21.67 8.90
N ARG A 611 -19.84 22.95 8.88
CA ARG A 611 -19.59 23.93 9.95
C ARG A 611 -20.76 24.09 10.95
N THR A 612 -21.57 23.05 11.19
CA THR A 612 -22.63 23.07 12.22
C THR A 612 -22.06 22.97 13.63
N ASP A 613 -21.32 21.90 13.90
CA ASP A 613 -20.91 21.49 15.25
C ASP A 613 -19.49 21.96 15.60
N VAL A 614 -18.65 22.12 14.57
CA VAL A 614 -17.29 22.69 14.63
C VAL A 614 -17.23 23.91 13.70
N CYS A 615 -16.30 24.85 13.94
CA CYS A 615 -16.07 26.02 13.07
C CYS A 615 -17.27 26.97 12.87
N SER A 616 -18.33 26.82 13.66
CA SER A 616 -19.58 27.59 13.54
C SER A 616 -19.42 29.09 13.86
N LYS A 617 -18.30 29.49 14.46
CA LYS A 617 -17.92 30.91 14.56
C LYS A 617 -17.83 31.57 13.17
N TYR A 618 -17.32 30.88 12.15
CA TYR A 618 -17.16 31.44 10.80
C TYR A 618 -18.48 31.54 10.01
N THR A 619 -19.52 30.79 10.38
CA THR A 619 -20.88 30.92 9.81
C THR A 619 -21.69 32.01 10.52
N THR A 620 -21.51 32.15 11.83
CA THR A 620 -22.22 33.13 12.68
C THR A 620 -21.58 34.52 12.70
N SER A 621 -20.29 34.65 12.38
CA SER A 621 -19.57 35.94 12.35
C SER A 621 -19.69 36.74 11.05
N CYS A 622 -20.51 36.32 10.08
CA CYS A 622 -20.69 37.09 8.85
C CYS A 622 -21.23 38.51 9.16
N PRO A 623 -20.65 39.59 8.60
CA PRO A 623 -21.16 40.94 8.81
C PRO A 623 -22.61 41.09 8.37
N LYS A 624 -23.41 41.95 9.03
CA LYS A 624 -24.87 42.03 8.89
C LYS A 624 -25.44 42.25 7.48
N SER A 625 -24.63 42.66 6.51
CA SER A 625 -24.99 42.82 5.09
C SER A 625 -24.71 41.59 4.22
N LEU A 626 -23.94 40.63 4.73
CA LEU A 626 -23.52 39.40 4.06
C LEU A 626 -24.23 38.17 4.66
N SER A 627 -24.39 37.13 3.86
CA SER A 627 -24.87 35.81 4.28
C SER A 627 -23.81 34.74 4.01
N TYR A 628 -23.70 33.77 4.91
CA TYR A 628 -22.84 32.60 4.68
C TYR A 628 -23.41 31.70 3.57
N SER A 629 -22.55 31.20 2.68
CA SER A 629 -22.87 30.13 1.73
C SER A 629 -21.81 29.04 1.78
N TYR A 630 -22.23 27.78 1.58
CA TYR A 630 -21.35 26.63 1.36
C TYR A 630 -20.88 26.49 -0.10
N THR A 631 -21.50 27.20 -1.03
CA THR A 631 -21.21 27.13 -2.46
C THR A 631 -21.23 28.53 -3.05
N ILE A 632 -20.07 29.01 -3.49
CA ILE A 632 -19.87 30.32 -4.11
C ILE A 632 -19.10 30.10 -5.43
N SER A 633 -19.70 30.52 -6.53
CA SER A 633 -19.19 30.41 -7.90
C SER A 633 -18.65 31.75 -8.43
N SER A 634 -18.25 31.79 -9.71
CA SER A 634 -18.09 33.05 -10.45
C SER A 634 -19.40 33.85 -10.56
N CYS A 635 -19.32 35.07 -11.10
CA CYS A 635 -20.42 36.06 -11.19
C CYS A 635 -21.01 36.52 -9.84
N GLN A 636 -20.18 36.70 -8.80
CA GLN A 636 -20.67 37.27 -7.53
C GLN A 636 -21.06 38.75 -7.73
N PRO A 637 -22.23 39.18 -7.23
CA PRO A 637 -22.75 40.52 -7.52
C PRO A 637 -21.89 41.61 -6.86
N THR A 638 -21.24 42.43 -7.67
CA THR A 638 -20.46 43.60 -7.22
C THR A 638 -21.04 44.87 -7.80
N CYS A 639 -20.83 46.01 -7.14
CA CYS A 639 -21.22 47.31 -7.70
C CYS A 639 -20.54 47.60 -9.05
N ARG A 640 -19.39 46.97 -9.30
CA ARG A 640 -18.65 47.07 -10.56
C ARG A 640 -19.28 46.24 -11.69
N SER A 641 -19.79 45.04 -11.41
CA SER A 641 -20.46 44.17 -12.40
C SER A 641 -21.81 44.72 -12.90
N LEU A 642 -22.33 45.77 -12.27
CA LEU A 642 -23.45 46.59 -12.77
C LEU A 642 -23.03 47.66 -13.79
N SER A 643 -21.73 48.02 -13.84
CA SER A 643 -21.21 49.15 -14.63
C SER A 643 -20.32 48.72 -15.80
N GLU A 644 -19.59 47.60 -15.65
CA GLU A 644 -18.70 47.03 -16.66
C GLU A 644 -19.07 45.54 -16.88
N PRO A 645 -18.89 44.97 -18.09
CA PRO A 645 -19.07 43.53 -18.30
C PRO A 645 -18.14 42.72 -17.40
N ASP A 646 -18.69 41.82 -16.59
CA ASP A 646 -17.92 41.10 -15.58
C ASP A 646 -17.03 40.02 -16.19
N VAL A 647 -15.74 40.35 -16.35
CA VAL A 647 -14.71 39.44 -16.84
C VAL A 647 -14.40 38.27 -15.89
N THR A 648 -14.93 38.27 -14.66
CA THR A 648 -14.81 37.12 -13.74
C THR A 648 -15.82 36.03 -14.04
N CYS A 649 -16.93 36.34 -14.73
CA CYS A 649 -17.96 35.35 -15.08
C CYS A 649 -17.44 34.20 -15.96
N SER A 650 -16.47 34.47 -16.85
CA SER A 650 -15.84 33.43 -17.69
C SER A 650 -14.71 32.66 -17.00
N ILE A 651 -14.40 32.97 -15.74
CA ILE A 651 -13.38 32.26 -14.95
C ILE A 651 -14.08 31.15 -14.18
N GLN A 652 -13.76 29.89 -14.48
CA GLN A 652 -14.19 28.75 -13.69
C GLN A 652 -13.12 28.42 -12.65
N PHE A 653 -13.54 28.18 -11.41
CA PHE A 653 -12.70 27.80 -10.26
C PHE A 653 -13.46 26.82 -9.37
N VAL A 654 -12.78 26.18 -8.41
CA VAL A 654 -13.42 25.22 -7.49
C VAL A 654 -14.46 25.95 -6.63
N PRO A 655 -15.69 25.44 -6.44
CA PRO A 655 -16.66 26.08 -5.57
C PRO A 655 -16.16 26.17 -4.12
N ILE A 656 -16.25 27.36 -3.53
CA ILE A 656 -15.73 27.69 -2.19
C ILE A 656 -16.86 28.09 -1.23
N ASP A 657 -16.54 28.19 0.06
CA ASP A 657 -17.42 28.70 1.10
C ASP A 657 -17.08 30.15 1.54
N GLY A 658 -17.90 30.69 2.44
CA GLY A 658 -17.69 31.97 3.13
C GLY A 658 -18.90 32.89 3.08
N CYS A 659 -18.70 34.16 3.45
CA CYS A 659 -19.76 35.17 3.40
C CYS A 659 -19.78 35.83 2.00
N THR A 660 -20.97 35.92 1.40
CA THR A 660 -21.25 36.65 0.14
C THR A 660 -22.58 37.42 0.26
N CYS A 661 -22.90 38.23 -0.74
CA CYS A 661 -24.13 39.04 -0.76
C CYS A 661 -25.39 38.22 -1.01
N THR A 662 -26.50 38.62 -0.39
CA THR A 662 -27.81 38.02 -0.66
C THR A 662 -28.31 38.45 -2.03
N ASN A 663 -29.05 37.55 -2.70
CA ASN A 663 -29.53 37.77 -4.07
C ASN A 663 -30.37 39.07 -4.16
N GLY A 664 -29.97 39.98 -5.06
CA GLY A 664 -30.52 41.33 -5.20
C GLY A 664 -29.67 42.45 -4.57
N THR A 665 -28.60 42.13 -3.85
CA THR A 665 -27.61 43.10 -3.30
C THR A 665 -26.22 42.88 -3.89
N TYR A 666 -25.40 43.92 -3.89
CA TYR A 666 -24.13 44.02 -4.63
C TYR A 666 -23.02 44.53 -3.72
N MET A 667 -21.84 43.90 -3.77
CA MET A 667 -20.70 44.28 -2.93
C MET A 667 -20.03 45.58 -3.42
N ASP A 668 -19.91 46.56 -2.54
CA ASP A 668 -19.13 47.80 -2.75
C ASP A 668 -17.63 47.60 -2.46
N GLU A 669 -16.79 48.59 -2.79
CA GLU A 669 -15.34 48.53 -2.49
C GLU A 669 -15.00 48.59 -0.99
N THR A 670 -15.97 48.84 -0.11
CA THR A 670 -15.81 48.74 1.36
C THR A 670 -16.14 47.35 1.89
N GLY A 671 -16.53 46.41 1.02
CA GLY A 671 -16.89 45.03 1.38
C GLY A 671 -18.31 44.89 1.92
N LYS A 672 -19.21 45.84 1.65
CA LYS A 672 -20.61 45.79 2.08
C LYS A 672 -21.54 45.53 0.90
N CYS A 673 -22.55 44.69 1.13
CA CYS A 673 -23.64 44.52 0.19
C CYS A 673 -24.62 45.68 0.30
N VAL A 674 -24.81 46.41 -0.80
CA VAL A 674 -25.76 47.51 -0.95
C VAL A 674 -26.77 47.20 -2.07
N PRO A 675 -27.96 47.79 -2.09
CA PRO A 675 -28.87 47.68 -3.22
C PRO A 675 -28.28 48.36 -4.48
N ALA A 676 -28.68 47.91 -5.68
CA ALA A 676 -28.10 48.36 -6.95
C ALA A 676 -28.13 49.89 -7.19
N ASN A 677 -29.05 50.62 -6.55
CA ASN A 677 -29.19 52.07 -6.63
C ASN A 677 -28.24 52.87 -5.70
N GLU A 678 -27.46 52.19 -4.86
CA GLU A 678 -26.49 52.80 -3.92
C GLU A 678 -25.03 52.57 -4.34
N CYS A 679 -24.80 51.88 -5.46
CA CYS A 679 -23.48 51.62 -6.02
C CYS A 679 -22.79 52.88 -6.60
N PRO A 680 -21.47 53.08 -6.40
CA PRO A 680 -20.72 54.23 -6.91
C PRO A 680 -20.41 54.12 -8.41
N CYS A 681 -20.07 55.25 -9.03
CA CYS A 681 -19.57 55.30 -10.39
C CYS A 681 -18.06 55.02 -10.45
N TYR A 682 -17.62 54.24 -11.45
CA TYR A 682 -16.21 53.88 -11.63
C TYR A 682 -15.57 54.65 -12.78
N TYR A 683 -14.33 55.14 -12.59
CA TYR A 683 -13.55 55.77 -13.65
C TYR A 683 -12.11 55.28 -13.63
N ARG A 684 -11.66 54.64 -14.72
CA ARG A 684 -10.30 54.07 -14.87
C ARG A 684 -9.85 53.14 -13.72
N GLY A 685 -10.80 52.44 -13.09
CA GLY A 685 -10.51 51.54 -11.97
C GLY A 685 -10.39 52.22 -10.60
N SER A 686 -10.93 53.43 -10.44
CA SER A 686 -11.14 54.05 -9.12
C SER A 686 -12.62 54.44 -8.95
N PRO A 687 -13.21 54.27 -7.75
CA PRO A 687 -14.56 54.75 -7.46
C PRO A 687 -14.57 56.27 -7.31
N ILE A 688 -15.62 56.92 -7.79
CA ILE A 688 -15.85 58.36 -7.58
C ILE A 688 -17.20 58.53 -6.86
N PRO A 689 -17.21 58.94 -5.58
CA PRO A 689 -18.43 59.30 -4.87
C PRO A 689 -19.16 60.48 -5.55
N LEU A 690 -20.47 60.55 -5.38
CA LEU A 690 -21.31 61.58 -5.98
C LEU A 690 -21.02 62.98 -5.41
N GLY A 691 -20.07 63.69 -6.02
CA GLY A 691 -19.84 65.14 -5.84
C GLY A 691 -18.44 65.58 -5.40
N GLU A 692 -17.47 64.67 -5.26
CA GLU A 692 -16.15 65.02 -4.71
C GLU A 692 -15.14 65.63 -5.72
N VAL A 693 -14.16 66.37 -5.17
CA VAL A 693 -13.05 67.00 -5.92
C VAL A 693 -11.74 66.73 -5.19
N ILE A 694 -10.85 65.96 -5.82
CA ILE A 694 -9.52 65.63 -5.28
C ILE A 694 -8.56 66.83 -5.47
N ARG A 695 -7.71 67.09 -4.47
CA ARG A 695 -6.66 68.12 -4.50
C ARG A 695 -5.39 67.60 -3.83
N GLU A 696 -4.25 67.78 -4.48
CA GLU A 696 -2.96 67.54 -3.84
C GLU A 696 -1.89 68.49 -4.41
N ASN A 697 -0.98 68.96 -3.55
CA ASN A 697 0.19 69.79 -3.90
C ASN A 697 -0.06 70.96 -4.88
N GLY A 698 -1.17 71.69 -4.66
CA GLY A 698 -1.47 72.94 -5.37
C GLY A 698 -1.99 72.79 -6.80
N LEU A 699 -2.08 71.56 -7.33
CA LEU A 699 -2.66 71.27 -8.63
C LEU A 699 -4.05 70.63 -8.47
N VAL A 700 -4.97 70.96 -9.38
CA VAL A 700 -6.37 70.52 -9.33
C VAL A 700 -6.67 69.68 -10.57
N CYS A 701 -6.37 68.38 -10.50
CA CYS A 701 -6.77 67.42 -11.53
C CYS A 701 -8.27 67.06 -11.28
N ASN A 702 -9.19 67.56 -12.12
CA ASN A 702 -10.65 67.56 -11.87
C ASN A 702 -11.42 66.54 -12.76
N CYS A 703 -12.43 65.85 -12.23
CA CYS A 703 -13.32 64.97 -13.00
C CYS A 703 -14.60 65.70 -13.43
N ILE A 704 -14.64 66.15 -14.69
CA ILE A 704 -15.88 66.59 -15.34
C ILE A 704 -16.12 65.68 -16.55
N GLN A 705 -17.28 65.03 -16.62
CA GLN A 705 -17.69 64.18 -17.73
C GLN A 705 -16.64 63.09 -18.13
N GLY A 706 -15.87 62.59 -17.16
CA GLY A 706 -14.99 61.43 -17.33
C GLY A 706 -13.65 61.67 -18.05
N LYS A 707 -12.92 62.76 -17.73
CA LYS A 707 -11.48 62.91 -18.05
C LYS A 707 -10.67 63.60 -16.93
N LEU A 708 -9.40 63.20 -16.79
CA LEU A 708 -8.37 63.70 -15.84
C LEU A 708 -6.95 63.65 -16.48
N ASN A 709 -5.99 64.51 -16.07
CA ASN A 709 -4.70 64.73 -16.78
C ASN A 709 -3.60 65.52 -15.98
N CYS A 710 -2.43 64.94 -15.62
CA CYS A 710 -1.28 65.54 -14.86
C CYS A 710 0.10 64.77 -15.10
N ILE A 711 1.35 65.36 -15.09
CA ILE A 711 2.67 64.77 -15.62
C ILE A 711 4.04 65.36 -15.02
N GLY A 712 5.16 64.59 -14.80
CA GLY A 712 6.63 65.06 -14.87
C GLY A 712 7.73 64.72 -13.76
N ALA A 713 9.07 64.61 -14.07
CA ALA A 713 10.29 64.39 -13.17
C ALA A 713 11.68 64.59 -13.94
N PRO A 714 12.99 64.25 -13.55
CA PRO A 714 13.77 63.83 -12.31
C PRO A 714 15.30 64.35 -12.16
N ASN A 715 16.19 63.71 -11.31
CA ASN A 715 17.72 63.62 -11.25
C ASN A 715 18.66 64.77 -10.65
N PRO A 716 19.97 64.56 -10.24
CA PRO A 716 20.64 63.51 -9.37
C PRO A 716 21.93 63.88 -8.47
N SER A 717 22.29 63.06 -7.45
CA SER A 717 23.67 62.70 -6.89
C SER A 717 24.64 63.70 -6.15
N PRO A 718 25.81 63.30 -5.53
CA PRO A 718 26.33 62.08 -4.80
C PRO A 718 26.91 62.46 -3.35
N VAL A 719 27.95 61.98 -2.60
CA VAL A 719 29.11 60.98 -2.58
C VAL A 719 29.56 60.68 -1.09
N CYS A 720 30.22 59.54 -0.72
CA CYS A 720 31.21 59.34 0.40
C CYS A 720 31.94 57.93 0.34
N GLU A 721 32.92 57.58 1.22
CA GLU A 721 33.94 56.51 0.99
C GLU A 721 34.14 55.38 2.05
N SER A 722 34.47 54.15 1.55
CA SER A 722 35.47 53.12 2.00
C SER A 722 35.49 52.54 3.45
N PRO A 723 35.83 51.23 3.70
CA PRO A 723 36.31 50.18 2.78
C PRO A 723 35.29 49.09 2.41
N MET A 724 34.11 49.06 3.04
CA MET A 724 32.97 48.32 2.51
C MET A 724 32.20 49.24 1.55
N VAL A 725 31.72 48.72 0.43
CA VAL A 725 30.94 49.53 -0.53
C VAL A 725 29.48 49.52 -0.10
N HIS A 726 29.06 50.60 0.56
CA HIS A 726 27.65 50.85 0.87
C HIS A 726 26.89 51.22 -0.41
N PHE A 727 26.12 50.28 -0.94
CA PHE A 727 25.17 50.53 -2.01
C PHE A 727 24.04 51.41 -1.49
N ASP A 728 23.76 52.57 -2.11
CA ASP A 728 22.65 53.45 -1.71
C ASP A 728 21.58 53.57 -2.82
N CYS A 729 20.38 53.10 -2.51
CA CYS A 729 19.26 52.95 -3.42
C CYS A 729 18.58 54.26 -3.86
N ARG A 730 19.10 55.42 -3.43
CA ARG A 730 18.51 56.74 -3.66
C ARG A 730 18.93 57.41 -4.98
N ASN A 731 19.92 56.86 -5.68
CA ASN A 731 20.68 57.58 -6.72
C ASN A 731 20.76 56.91 -8.10
N ASN A 732 19.92 55.89 -8.39
CA ASN A 732 19.88 55.31 -9.74
C ASN A 732 18.49 54.82 -10.17
N THR A 733 18.36 54.49 -11.47
CA THR A 733 17.09 54.23 -12.16
C THR A 733 16.31 53.02 -11.63
N ALA A 734 14.98 53.11 -11.72
CA ALA A 734 14.08 51.97 -11.50
C ALA A 734 14.55 50.73 -12.28
N GLY A 735 14.83 49.65 -11.55
CA GLY A 735 15.45 48.44 -12.08
C GLY A 735 16.80 48.07 -11.45
N THR A 736 17.47 48.98 -10.72
CA THR A 736 18.68 48.63 -9.94
C THR A 736 18.34 48.02 -8.58
N THR A 737 19.15 47.05 -8.18
CA THR A 737 18.96 46.15 -7.03
C THR A 737 20.08 46.31 -6.00
N GLY A 738 19.75 46.23 -4.70
CA GLY A 738 20.65 46.57 -3.59
C GLY A 738 21.22 45.37 -2.83
N ALA A 739 21.50 45.56 -1.54
CA ALA A 739 22.08 44.53 -0.68
C ALA A 739 21.16 43.32 -0.48
N GLU A 740 19.84 43.51 -0.57
CA GLU A 740 18.82 42.46 -0.57
C GLU A 740 18.90 41.51 -1.77
N CYS A 741 19.74 41.84 -2.75
CA CYS A 741 19.98 41.09 -3.97
C CYS A 741 21.40 40.54 -4.09
N GLN A 742 22.20 40.59 -3.01
CA GLN A 742 23.54 40.02 -2.99
C GLN A 742 23.51 38.53 -3.35
N LYS A 743 24.29 38.16 -4.37
CA LYS A 743 24.46 36.75 -4.77
C LYS A 743 25.37 36.01 -3.80
N SER A 744 24.98 34.80 -3.43
CA SER A 744 25.84 33.82 -2.77
C SER A 744 26.07 32.61 -3.68
N CYS A 745 26.94 31.69 -3.25
CA CYS A 745 27.06 30.37 -3.88
C CYS A 745 25.76 29.55 -3.83
N GLN A 746 24.75 29.94 -3.04
CA GLN A 746 23.39 29.38 -3.09
C GLN A 746 22.50 30.15 -4.10
N THR A 747 22.41 31.49 -3.99
CA THR A 747 21.43 32.31 -4.74
C THR A 747 21.87 32.76 -6.14
N LEU A 748 23.03 32.32 -6.65
CA LEU A 748 23.59 32.80 -7.91
C LEU A 748 22.64 32.68 -9.12
N ASP A 749 21.88 31.58 -9.23
CA ASP A 749 20.96 31.33 -10.35
C ASP A 749 19.54 31.91 -10.10
N MET A 750 19.24 32.45 -8.91
CA MET A 750 17.96 33.10 -8.59
C MET A 750 17.94 34.55 -9.07
N GLN A 751 16.92 35.00 -9.81
CA GLN A 751 16.74 36.45 -10.00
C GLN A 751 16.43 37.14 -8.66
N CYS A 752 16.73 38.44 -8.53
CA CYS A 752 16.34 39.14 -7.32
C CYS A 752 14.89 39.63 -7.39
N TYR A 753 14.06 39.13 -6.48
CA TYR A 753 12.63 39.38 -6.50
C TYR A 753 12.17 40.52 -5.58
N SER A 754 13.07 41.26 -4.92
CA SER A 754 12.73 42.26 -3.89
C SER A 754 11.66 43.30 -4.32
N LYS A 755 10.87 43.73 -3.33
CA LYS A 755 9.85 44.78 -3.46
C LYS A 755 10.45 46.20 -3.45
N GLN A 756 11.64 46.38 -2.85
CA GLN A 756 12.33 47.66 -2.68
C GLN A 756 13.85 47.43 -2.71
N CYS A 757 14.60 48.38 -3.25
CA CYS A 757 16.06 48.39 -3.12
C CYS A 757 16.43 48.79 -1.69
N VAL A 758 17.25 47.99 -1.01
CA VAL A 758 17.71 48.20 0.37
C VAL A 758 19.18 48.61 0.37
N SER A 759 19.45 49.80 0.91
CA SER A 759 20.82 50.31 1.03
C SER A 759 21.62 49.49 2.06
N GLY A 760 22.82 49.03 1.69
CA GLY A 760 23.60 48.10 2.51
C GLY A 760 24.90 47.66 1.84
N CYS A 761 25.59 46.66 2.40
CA CYS A 761 26.87 46.17 1.89
C CYS A 761 26.71 45.02 0.89
N VAL A 762 27.55 45.03 -0.15
CA VAL A 762 27.59 44.02 -1.23
C VAL A 762 29.03 43.57 -1.51
N CYS A 763 29.21 42.36 -2.05
CA CYS A 763 30.51 41.89 -2.54
C CYS A 763 30.95 42.71 -3.78
N PRO A 764 32.27 42.86 -4.02
CA PRO A 764 32.78 43.44 -5.26
C PRO A 764 32.32 42.68 -6.51
N ALA A 765 32.17 43.39 -7.63
CA ALA A 765 31.74 42.80 -8.90
C ALA A 765 32.68 41.66 -9.34
N GLY A 766 32.10 40.49 -9.60
CA GLY A 766 32.82 39.24 -9.91
C GLY A 766 32.95 38.27 -8.73
N LEU A 767 32.67 38.71 -7.50
CA LEU A 767 32.67 37.87 -6.30
C LEU A 767 31.26 37.68 -5.73
N VAL A 768 31.03 36.54 -5.08
CA VAL A 768 29.75 36.14 -4.47
C VAL A 768 29.96 35.71 -3.02
N LEU A 769 28.93 35.84 -2.19
CA LEU A 769 29.01 35.51 -0.77
C LEU A 769 29.22 34.01 -0.57
N ASP A 770 30.19 33.64 0.27
CA ASP A 770 30.55 32.25 0.58
C ASP A 770 29.60 31.55 1.57
N GLY A 771 28.74 32.30 2.26
CA GLY A 771 27.85 31.81 3.32
C GLY A 771 28.42 31.93 4.74
N HIS A 772 29.71 32.24 4.89
CA HIS A 772 30.40 32.48 6.17
C HIS A 772 30.80 33.95 6.39
N GLY A 773 30.63 34.81 5.37
CA GLY A 773 30.82 36.26 5.44
C GLY A 773 31.94 36.80 4.56
N GLY A 774 32.63 35.94 3.80
CA GLY A 774 33.57 36.32 2.77
C GLY A 774 32.93 36.41 1.38
N CYS A 775 33.76 36.78 0.40
CA CYS A 775 33.37 36.92 -1.00
C CYS A 775 34.37 36.14 -1.89
N ILE A 776 33.92 35.12 -2.61
CA ILE A 776 34.75 34.23 -3.45
C ILE A 776 34.35 34.30 -4.94
N PRO A 777 35.21 33.88 -5.88
CA PRO A 777 34.87 33.76 -7.29
C PRO A 777 33.72 32.77 -7.52
N ALA A 778 32.82 33.06 -8.46
CA ALA A 778 31.67 32.21 -8.76
C ALA A 778 32.04 30.81 -9.29
N GLU A 779 33.26 30.65 -9.81
CA GLU A 779 33.84 29.39 -10.30
C GLU A 779 34.35 28.49 -9.16
N GLU A 780 34.68 29.07 -8.00
CA GLU A 780 35.17 28.35 -6.80
C GLU A 780 34.03 27.94 -5.85
N CYS A 781 32.78 28.28 -6.17
CA CYS A 781 31.62 27.92 -5.35
C CYS A 781 31.40 26.39 -5.27
N PRO A 782 31.17 25.84 -4.06
CA PRO A 782 30.86 24.43 -3.88
C PRO A 782 29.50 24.03 -4.44
N CYS A 783 29.31 22.74 -4.67
CA CYS A 783 28.00 22.12 -4.86
C CYS A 783 27.39 21.79 -3.49
N ILE A 784 26.06 21.65 -3.45
CA ILE A 784 25.33 21.19 -2.25
C ILE A 784 24.58 19.91 -2.62
N HIS A 785 24.52 18.97 -1.68
CA HIS A 785 23.65 17.80 -1.73
C HIS A 785 23.41 17.24 -0.32
N ASN A 786 22.15 16.97 0.04
CA ASN A 786 21.69 16.44 1.33
C ASN A 786 22.29 17.20 2.52
N GLU A 787 22.19 18.53 2.43
CA GLU A 787 22.74 19.57 3.31
C GLU A 787 24.28 19.70 3.40
N ALA A 788 25.04 18.74 2.85
CA ALA A 788 26.50 18.80 2.79
C ALA A 788 27.02 19.68 1.64
N MET A 789 28.19 20.30 1.83
CA MET A 789 28.89 21.11 0.82
C MET A 789 30.10 20.35 0.26
N TYR A 790 30.22 20.34 -1.06
CA TYR A 790 31.24 19.59 -1.81
C TYR A 790 32.05 20.51 -2.73
N GLN A 791 33.36 20.36 -2.74
CA GLN A 791 34.27 21.20 -3.52
C GLN A 791 34.27 20.84 -5.02
N PRO A 792 34.58 21.79 -5.92
CA PRO A 792 34.70 21.51 -7.35
C PRO A 792 35.69 20.35 -7.64
N GLY A 793 35.21 19.33 -8.33
CA GLY A 793 35.93 18.08 -8.63
C GLY A 793 35.69 16.92 -7.67
N GLU A 794 35.03 17.14 -6.53
CA GLU A 794 34.62 16.06 -5.63
C GLU A 794 33.49 15.22 -6.23
N LYS A 795 33.32 14.00 -5.69
CA LYS A 795 32.38 13.00 -6.19
C LYS A 795 31.48 12.46 -5.09
N ILE A 796 30.23 12.23 -5.45
CA ILE A 796 29.24 11.50 -4.65
C ILE A 796 28.67 10.35 -5.50
N ASN A 797 28.09 9.35 -4.83
CA ASN A 797 27.19 8.40 -5.48
C ASN A 797 25.76 8.75 -5.05
N VAL A 798 24.82 8.69 -5.99
CA VAL A 798 23.39 8.80 -5.74
C VAL A 798 22.73 7.62 -6.44
N ASP A 799 22.21 6.70 -5.63
CA ASP A 799 21.84 5.35 -6.07
C ASP A 799 23.04 4.72 -6.83
N CYS A 800 22.82 4.06 -7.97
CA CYS A 800 23.86 3.46 -8.80
C CYS A 800 24.72 4.47 -9.60
N ASN A 801 24.39 5.77 -9.59
CA ASN A 801 25.06 6.79 -10.41
C ASN A 801 26.18 7.51 -9.65
N THR A 802 27.28 7.86 -10.32
CA THR A 802 28.32 8.74 -9.76
C THR A 802 28.17 10.16 -10.31
N CYS A 803 28.09 11.14 -9.40
CA CYS A 803 28.01 12.56 -9.72
C CYS A 803 29.31 13.30 -9.36
N VAL A 804 29.74 14.21 -10.23
CA VAL A 804 30.93 15.06 -10.02
C VAL A 804 30.51 16.52 -9.87
N CYS A 805 31.00 17.19 -8.83
CA CYS A 805 30.73 18.61 -8.62
C CYS A 805 31.51 19.46 -9.62
N LYS A 806 30.83 20.32 -10.39
CA LYS A 806 31.45 21.15 -11.43
C LYS A 806 30.59 22.40 -11.67
N ASN A 807 31.17 23.59 -11.52
CA ASN A 807 30.48 24.87 -11.71
C ASN A 807 29.16 24.97 -10.88
N ARG A 808 29.20 24.55 -9.61
CA ARG A 808 28.04 24.40 -8.68
C ARG A 808 26.95 23.40 -9.09
N LYS A 809 27.14 22.62 -10.15
CA LYS A 809 26.17 21.64 -10.66
C LYS A 809 26.76 20.24 -10.61
N TRP A 810 25.87 19.25 -10.57
CA TRP A 810 26.24 17.85 -10.53
C TRP A 810 26.22 17.27 -11.95
N GLU A 811 27.39 16.97 -12.51
CA GLU A 811 27.49 16.14 -13.71
C GLU A 811 27.49 14.67 -13.29
N CYS A 812 26.29 14.08 -13.31
CA CYS A 812 26.06 12.66 -13.02
C CYS A 812 26.20 11.78 -14.26
N THR A 813 26.48 10.49 -14.03
CA THR A 813 26.16 9.43 -15.00
C THR A 813 24.63 9.29 -15.15
N LYS A 814 24.19 8.39 -16.04
CA LYS A 814 22.77 8.18 -16.39
C LYS A 814 22.43 6.70 -16.52
N ASP A 815 23.02 5.93 -15.62
CA ASP A 815 22.82 4.50 -15.49
C ASP A 815 21.46 4.26 -14.83
N GLU A 816 20.69 3.28 -15.31
CA GLU A 816 19.38 2.99 -14.75
C GLU A 816 19.50 2.02 -13.58
N CYS A 817 18.99 2.43 -12.41
CA CYS A 817 19.15 1.71 -11.15
C CYS A 817 17.94 0.83 -10.81
N LEU A 818 18.15 -0.14 -9.92
CA LEU A 818 17.12 -1.10 -9.50
C LEU A 818 15.99 -0.40 -8.72
N GLY A 819 14.75 -0.57 -9.15
CA GLY A 819 13.59 -0.16 -8.34
C GLY A 819 13.48 -1.01 -7.09
N THR A 820 12.92 -0.46 -6.00
CA THR A 820 12.72 -1.20 -4.74
C THR A 820 11.29 -1.02 -4.20
N CYS A 821 10.56 -2.12 -4.06
CA CYS A 821 9.34 -2.20 -3.25
C CYS A 821 9.69 -2.72 -1.85
N ALA A 822 9.01 -2.25 -0.81
CA ALA A 822 9.17 -2.73 0.55
C ALA A 822 7.81 -3.02 1.21
N VAL A 823 7.73 -4.11 1.97
CA VAL A 823 6.63 -4.46 2.86
C VAL A 823 7.22 -4.70 4.25
N TYR A 824 6.65 -4.11 5.30
CA TYR A 824 7.19 -4.24 6.66
C TYR A 824 6.13 -3.97 7.74
N GLY A 825 6.46 -4.28 9.00
CA GLY A 825 5.62 -3.96 10.15
C GLY A 825 4.27 -4.71 10.14
N ASP A 826 3.20 -3.98 10.46
CA ASP A 826 1.82 -4.45 10.69
C ASP A 826 0.89 -4.38 9.46
N GLY A 827 1.48 -4.14 8.28
CA GLY A 827 0.77 -3.98 7.01
C GLY A 827 1.21 -2.74 6.21
N HIS A 828 2.45 -2.27 6.38
CA HIS A 828 2.98 -1.10 5.68
C HIS A 828 3.66 -1.47 4.36
N TYR A 829 3.41 -0.68 3.33
CA TYR A 829 3.92 -0.86 1.97
C TYR A 829 4.59 0.44 1.46
N ASN A 830 5.68 0.30 0.70
CA ASN A 830 6.25 1.31 -0.20
C ASN A 830 6.34 0.67 -1.59
N THR A 831 5.68 1.25 -2.59
CA THR A 831 5.77 0.77 -3.98
C THR A 831 7.14 1.02 -4.59
N PHE A 832 7.34 0.52 -5.81
CA PHE A 832 8.53 0.84 -6.61
C PHE A 832 8.70 2.33 -6.95
N ASP A 833 7.63 3.12 -6.85
CA ASP A 833 7.59 4.55 -7.20
C ASP A 833 7.33 5.46 -5.96
N ASP A 834 7.76 5.00 -4.79
CA ASP A 834 7.68 5.68 -3.47
C ASP A 834 6.27 6.00 -2.94
N LYS A 835 5.24 5.30 -3.42
CA LYS A 835 3.89 5.41 -2.87
C LYS A 835 3.78 4.58 -1.59
N ARG A 836 3.63 5.27 -0.46
CA ARG A 836 3.42 4.65 0.87
C ARG A 836 1.94 4.49 1.21
N PHE A 837 1.59 3.34 1.80
CA PHE A 837 0.24 3.06 2.32
C PHE A 837 0.26 1.94 3.37
N SER A 838 -0.85 1.79 4.11
CA SER A 838 -1.10 0.65 5.00
C SER A 838 -2.32 -0.13 4.50
N PHE A 839 -2.25 -1.45 4.48
CA PHE A 839 -3.35 -2.32 4.04
C PHE A 839 -3.35 -3.66 4.80
N ASN A 840 -4.33 -3.82 5.69
CA ASN A 840 -4.36 -4.90 6.67
C ASN A 840 -5.37 -5.97 6.24
N GLY A 841 -5.02 -6.67 5.16
CA GLY A 841 -5.82 -7.76 4.59
C GLY A 841 -5.52 -9.12 5.22
N ASN A 842 -6.55 -9.96 5.40
CA ASN A 842 -6.47 -11.29 6.00
C ASN A 842 -6.69 -12.37 4.92
N CYS A 843 -5.67 -12.57 4.07
CA CYS A 843 -5.68 -13.39 2.87
C CYS A 843 -4.27 -13.46 2.27
N GLU A 844 -4.10 -14.28 1.24
CA GLU A 844 -3.03 -14.14 0.25
C GLU A 844 -3.25 -12.95 -0.70
N TYR A 845 -2.20 -12.17 -0.96
CA TYR A 845 -2.23 -11.06 -1.92
C TYR A 845 -1.04 -11.11 -2.89
N THR A 846 -1.26 -10.80 -4.17
CA THR A 846 -0.16 -10.57 -5.13
C THR A 846 0.59 -9.27 -4.73
N LEU A 847 1.85 -9.40 -4.31
CA LEU A 847 2.74 -8.25 -4.15
C LEU A 847 3.16 -7.68 -5.50
N VAL A 848 3.66 -8.53 -6.38
CA VAL A 848 4.12 -8.15 -7.72
C VAL A 848 4.09 -9.36 -8.66
N GLN A 849 3.70 -9.11 -9.91
CA GLN A 849 3.83 -10.05 -11.03
C GLN A 849 4.10 -9.26 -12.33
N ASP A 850 4.76 -9.89 -13.30
CA ASP A 850 4.95 -9.34 -14.66
C ASP A 850 3.82 -9.72 -15.64
N HIS A 851 2.83 -10.51 -15.19
CA HIS A 851 1.64 -10.83 -15.97
C HIS A 851 0.46 -9.89 -15.65
N CYS A 852 0.29 -8.84 -16.46
CA CYS A 852 -0.63 -7.73 -16.15
C CYS A 852 -1.75 -7.54 -17.18
N GLY A 853 -2.20 -8.61 -17.84
CA GLY A 853 -3.37 -8.59 -18.73
C GLY A 853 -3.24 -7.80 -20.04
N LYS A 854 -2.17 -7.01 -20.23
CA LYS A 854 -1.89 -6.20 -21.43
C LYS A 854 -1.67 -7.07 -22.68
N SER A 855 -2.76 -7.44 -23.35
CA SER A 855 -2.85 -7.93 -24.73
C SER A 855 -1.79 -8.93 -25.21
N GLY A 856 -2.01 -10.23 -24.96
CA GLY A 856 -1.53 -11.30 -25.85
C GLY A 856 -0.22 -12.02 -25.49
N ILE A 857 0.45 -11.67 -24.39
CA ILE A 857 1.58 -12.45 -23.86
C ILE A 857 1.15 -13.19 -22.59
N ALA A 858 0.73 -14.45 -22.74
CA ALA A 858 0.32 -15.35 -21.65
C ALA A 858 1.51 -15.91 -20.82
N ASN A 859 2.67 -15.26 -20.90
CA ASN A 859 3.95 -15.73 -20.38
C ASN A 859 4.55 -14.67 -19.44
N GLY A 860 3.98 -14.52 -18.24
CA GLY A 860 4.74 -13.91 -17.14
C GLY A 860 5.87 -14.84 -16.72
N THR A 861 6.99 -14.28 -16.26
CA THR A 861 8.16 -15.03 -15.77
C THR A 861 8.14 -15.23 -14.27
N PHE A 862 7.51 -14.32 -13.51
CA PHE A 862 7.46 -14.41 -12.05
C PHE A 862 6.17 -13.86 -11.41
N ARG A 863 5.88 -14.35 -10.22
CA ARG A 863 4.85 -13.82 -9.32
C ARG A 863 5.26 -13.98 -7.86
N VAL A 864 5.09 -12.92 -7.06
CA VAL A 864 5.32 -12.92 -5.62
C VAL A 864 3.98 -12.73 -4.90
N VAL A 865 3.65 -13.65 -4.01
CA VAL A 865 2.46 -13.60 -3.14
C VAL A 865 2.89 -13.54 -1.67
N THR A 866 2.21 -12.73 -0.87
CA THR A 866 2.32 -12.72 0.60
C THR A 866 1.06 -13.30 1.22
N GLU A 867 1.21 -14.16 2.21
CA GLU A 867 0.12 -14.57 3.11
C GLU A 867 0.11 -13.64 4.33
N ASN A 868 -0.92 -12.79 4.41
CA ASN A 868 -1.09 -11.84 5.50
C ASN A 868 -2.15 -12.37 6.47
N ILE A 869 -1.80 -12.59 7.75
CA ILE A 869 -2.74 -13.10 8.76
C ILE A 869 -2.73 -12.25 10.04
N PRO A 870 -3.82 -12.24 10.83
CA PRO A 870 -3.88 -11.49 12.08
C PRO A 870 -2.77 -11.85 13.07
N CYS A 871 -2.13 -10.83 13.65
CA CYS A 871 -1.05 -11.01 14.63
C CYS A 871 -1.16 -10.12 15.89
N GLY A 872 -2.31 -9.46 16.08
CA GLY A 872 -2.72 -8.81 17.34
C GLY A 872 -4.25 -8.79 17.48
N ASN A 873 -4.78 -8.44 18.65
CA ASN A 873 -6.24 -8.42 18.88
C ASN A 873 -6.94 -7.21 18.21
N THR A 874 -6.18 -6.23 17.72
CA THR A 874 -6.67 -5.02 17.05
C THR A 874 -7.28 -5.26 15.67
N GLY A 875 -7.06 -6.42 15.06
CA GLY A 875 -7.36 -6.71 13.65
C GLY A 875 -6.18 -6.46 12.69
N THR A 876 -5.04 -6.04 13.22
CA THR A 876 -3.74 -5.94 12.52
C THR A 876 -3.29 -7.29 11.93
N THR A 877 -2.74 -7.26 10.71
CA THR A 877 -2.30 -8.44 9.95
C THR A 877 -0.87 -8.28 9.45
N CYS A 878 -0.01 -9.27 9.64
CA CYS A 878 1.36 -9.24 9.15
C CYS A 878 1.67 -10.47 8.26
N SER A 879 2.65 -10.31 7.37
CA SER A 879 3.11 -11.39 6.49
C SER A 879 3.72 -12.54 7.29
N LYS A 880 3.39 -13.79 6.93
CA LYS A 880 3.95 -15.01 7.56
C LYS A 880 4.48 -16.05 6.60
N SER A 881 3.95 -16.11 5.38
CA SER A 881 4.56 -16.91 4.31
C SER A 881 4.66 -16.09 3.03
N ILE A 882 5.68 -16.38 2.22
CA ILE A 882 5.93 -15.73 0.94
C ILE A 882 6.08 -16.81 -0.11
N LYS A 883 5.31 -16.72 -1.19
CA LYS A 883 5.34 -17.68 -2.29
C LYS A 883 5.88 -16.99 -3.54
N VAL A 884 6.99 -17.49 -4.06
CA VAL A 884 7.68 -16.97 -5.26
C VAL A 884 7.57 -18.01 -6.37
N PHE A 885 6.72 -17.72 -7.35
CA PHE A 885 6.56 -18.54 -8.55
C PHE A 885 7.57 -18.07 -9.61
N LEU A 886 8.41 -18.97 -10.11
CA LEU A 886 9.50 -18.71 -11.06
C LEU A 886 9.55 -19.82 -12.14
N GLU A 887 9.05 -19.53 -13.34
CA GLU A 887 8.93 -20.49 -14.45
C GLU A 887 8.26 -21.83 -14.09
N SER A 888 9.06 -22.84 -13.71
CA SER A 888 8.67 -24.21 -13.33
C SER A 888 8.93 -24.52 -11.86
N TYR A 889 9.32 -23.52 -11.07
CA TYR A 889 9.67 -23.62 -9.66
C TYR A 889 8.76 -22.73 -8.81
N GLU A 890 8.57 -23.16 -7.58
CA GLU A 890 7.86 -22.45 -6.53
C GLU A 890 8.72 -22.50 -5.27
N LEU A 891 8.93 -21.32 -4.68
CA LEU A 891 9.71 -21.14 -3.47
C LEU A 891 8.79 -20.65 -2.37
N ILE A 892 8.63 -21.43 -1.31
CA ILE A 892 7.79 -21.08 -0.16
C ILE A 892 8.73 -20.74 0.99
N LEU A 893 8.70 -19.48 1.41
CA LEU A 893 9.47 -18.95 2.53
C LEU A 893 8.53 -18.86 3.74
N GLY A 894 8.93 -19.45 4.87
CA GLY A 894 8.11 -19.53 6.08
C GLY A 894 8.84 -20.28 7.19
N GLU A 895 8.41 -20.08 8.45
CA GLU A 895 9.04 -20.69 9.64
C GLU A 895 10.58 -20.53 9.67
N GLU A 896 11.10 -19.36 9.28
CA GLU A 896 12.53 -19.01 9.08
C GLU A 896 13.31 -19.79 7.99
N HIS A 897 12.65 -20.69 7.27
CA HIS A 897 13.21 -21.60 6.26
C HIS A 897 12.67 -21.31 4.84
N ILE A 898 13.16 -22.09 3.87
CA ILE A 898 12.69 -22.12 2.48
C ILE A 898 12.46 -23.56 2.04
N SER A 899 11.27 -23.86 1.50
CA SER A 899 10.98 -25.10 0.79
C SER A 899 10.82 -24.82 -0.71
N VAL A 900 11.05 -25.85 -1.53
CA VAL A 900 11.12 -25.73 -3.00
C VAL A 900 10.26 -26.81 -3.63
N VAL A 901 9.27 -26.40 -4.42
CA VAL A 901 8.40 -27.27 -5.20
C VAL A 901 8.76 -27.13 -6.69
N LYS A 902 8.98 -28.26 -7.37
CA LYS A 902 9.26 -28.30 -8.81
C LYS A 902 8.02 -28.75 -9.56
N ARG A 903 7.39 -27.82 -10.28
CA ARG A 903 6.11 -28.02 -11.00
C ARG A 903 6.28 -28.45 -12.46
N GLY A 904 7.48 -28.31 -13.05
CA GLY A 904 7.75 -28.59 -14.46
C GLY A 904 8.96 -29.50 -14.72
N GLN A 905 9.12 -29.91 -16.00
CA GLN A 905 10.22 -30.80 -16.43
C GLN A 905 11.55 -30.08 -16.69
N ASN A 906 11.62 -28.74 -16.61
CA ASN A 906 12.88 -28.00 -16.81
C ASN A 906 13.83 -28.25 -15.62
N ASP A 907 15.08 -28.63 -15.89
CA ASP A 907 16.11 -28.90 -14.87
C ASP A 907 16.99 -27.67 -14.54
N ALA A 908 16.90 -26.60 -15.33
CA ALA A 908 17.63 -25.37 -15.06
C ALA A 908 16.96 -24.59 -13.91
N VAL A 909 17.67 -24.44 -12.80
CA VAL A 909 17.22 -23.66 -11.63
C VAL A 909 17.42 -22.16 -11.90
N PRO A 910 16.35 -21.34 -11.99
CA PRO A 910 16.45 -19.93 -12.43
C PRO A 910 16.80 -18.94 -11.29
N TYR A 911 17.29 -19.43 -10.15
CA TYR A 911 17.53 -18.63 -8.94
C TYR A 911 18.74 -19.10 -8.13
N THR A 912 19.24 -18.22 -7.26
CA THR A 912 20.29 -18.48 -6.27
C THR A 912 19.80 -18.01 -4.90
N VAL A 913 19.95 -18.85 -3.86
CA VAL A 913 19.58 -18.52 -2.47
C VAL A 913 20.85 -18.28 -1.65
N ARG A 914 20.91 -17.13 -0.98
CA ARG A 914 21.97 -16.75 -0.04
C ARG A 914 21.40 -16.48 1.35
N TYR A 915 22.15 -16.81 2.39
CA TYR A 915 21.91 -16.32 3.74
C TYR A 915 22.90 -15.19 4.03
N MET A 916 22.38 -14.01 4.40
CA MET A 916 23.17 -12.78 4.54
C MET A 916 22.78 -12.06 5.83
N GLY A 917 23.52 -12.34 6.91
CA GLY A 917 23.22 -11.80 8.24
C GLY A 917 21.91 -12.38 8.77
N LEU A 918 20.91 -11.53 9.01
CA LEU A 918 19.55 -11.95 9.38
C LEU A 918 18.72 -12.38 8.17
N TYR A 919 19.10 -11.98 6.96
CA TYR A 919 18.25 -12.06 5.77
C TYR A 919 18.43 -13.35 4.96
N LEU A 920 17.35 -13.80 4.34
CA LEU A 920 17.35 -14.73 3.22
C LEU A 920 17.21 -13.91 1.93
N VAL A 921 18.16 -14.06 1.01
CA VAL A 921 18.18 -13.35 -0.28
C VAL A 921 18.04 -14.34 -1.43
N ILE A 922 17.10 -14.09 -2.34
CA ILE A 922 16.86 -14.84 -3.57
C ILE A 922 17.18 -13.91 -4.74
N GLU A 923 18.20 -14.23 -5.54
CA GLU A 923 18.49 -13.58 -6.82
C GLU A 923 18.01 -14.47 -7.96
N THR A 924 17.27 -13.94 -8.95
CA THR A 924 16.83 -14.70 -10.13
C THR A 924 17.62 -14.33 -11.39
N THR A 925 17.65 -15.24 -12.37
CA THR A 925 18.18 -14.95 -13.72
C THR A 925 17.30 -13.99 -14.52
N SER A 926 16.06 -13.73 -14.10
CA SER A 926 15.17 -12.74 -14.70
C SER A 926 15.41 -11.31 -14.21
N GLY A 927 16.21 -11.10 -13.15
CA GLY A 927 16.46 -9.76 -12.58
C GLY A 927 15.51 -9.35 -11.46
N LEU A 928 14.88 -10.33 -10.79
CA LEU A 928 14.19 -10.18 -9.51
C LEU A 928 15.17 -10.47 -8.37
N ILE A 929 15.16 -9.63 -7.34
CA ILE A 929 15.88 -9.87 -6.09
C ILE A 929 14.89 -9.73 -4.93
N LEU A 930 14.69 -10.79 -4.14
CA LEU A 930 13.84 -10.76 -2.94
C LEU A 930 14.72 -10.93 -1.70
N MET A 931 14.57 -10.03 -0.73
CA MET A 931 15.27 -10.06 0.56
C MET A 931 14.23 -10.12 1.67
N TRP A 932 14.24 -11.18 2.48
CA TRP A 932 13.32 -11.40 3.59
C TRP A 932 14.08 -11.44 4.92
N ASP A 933 13.58 -10.73 5.93
CA ASP A 933 14.19 -10.66 7.28
C ASP A 933 13.91 -11.89 8.17
N LYS A 934 13.35 -12.97 7.59
CA LYS A 934 12.84 -14.16 8.27
C LYS A 934 11.64 -13.93 9.21
N LYS A 935 11.10 -12.70 9.23
CA LYS A 935 9.94 -12.27 10.01
C LYS A 935 8.92 -11.63 9.05
N THR A 936 8.65 -10.33 9.17
CA THR A 936 7.57 -9.64 8.45
C THR A 936 8.06 -8.68 7.36
N SER A 937 9.37 -8.47 7.21
CA SER A 937 9.93 -7.47 6.29
C SER A 937 10.40 -8.10 4.98
N ILE A 938 9.83 -7.64 3.87
CA ILE A 938 10.10 -8.10 2.50
C ILE A 938 10.58 -6.90 1.68
N PHE A 939 11.77 -6.99 1.10
CA PHE A 939 12.29 -5.99 0.17
C PHE A 939 12.47 -6.65 -1.20
N ILE A 940 11.79 -6.12 -2.21
CA ILE A 940 11.81 -6.66 -3.57
C ILE A 940 12.47 -5.62 -4.48
N LYS A 941 13.56 -6.00 -5.15
CA LYS A 941 14.25 -5.18 -6.14
C LYS A 941 14.09 -5.76 -7.55
N LEU A 942 13.95 -4.88 -8.54
CA LEU A 942 13.74 -5.25 -9.95
C LEU A 942 14.71 -4.53 -10.88
N SER A 943 15.13 -5.22 -11.95
CA SER A 943 15.82 -4.59 -13.08
C SER A 943 14.96 -3.50 -13.73
N PRO A 944 15.55 -2.38 -14.22
CA PRO A 944 14.88 -1.40 -15.07
C PRO A 944 14.10 -1.97 -16.25
N ASP A 945 14.47 -3.16 -16.73
CA ASP A 945 13.78 -3.88 -17.80
C ASP A 945 12.29 -4.15 -17.52
N PHE A 946 11.85 -4.12 -16.25
CA PHE A 946 10.47 -4.35 -15.82
C PHE A 946 9.59 -3.08 -15.72
N LYS A 947 10.14 -1.89 -16.00
CA LYS A 947 9.40 -0.62 -15.84
C LYS A 947 8.08 -0.61 -16.63
N GLY A 948 6.99 -0.26 -15.96
CA GLY A 948 5.63 -0.21 -16.52
C GLY A 948 5.03 -1.54 -16.99
N GLN A 949 5.73 -2.67 -16.76
CA GLN A 949 5.33 -4.01 -17.18
C GLN A 949 4.79 -4.87 -16.03
N ILE A 950 5.08 -4.50 -14.78
CA ILE A 950 4.60 -5.19 -13.58
C ILE A 950 3.30 -4.58 -13.01
N CYS A 951 2.70 -5.31 -12.07
CA CYS A 951 1.51 -4.91 -11.32
C CYS A 951 1.37 -5.71 -10.01
N GLY A 952 0.66 -5.15 -9.04
CA GLY A 952 0.37 -5.76 -7.73
C GLY A 952 0.29 -4.70 -6.63
N LEU A 953 0.32 -5.11 -5.36
CA LEU A 953 0.41 -4.17 -4.23
C LEU A 953 1.68 -3.30 -4.26
N CYS A 954 2.75 -3.75 -4.91
CA CYS A 954 3.98 -2.98 -5.13
C CYS A 954 3.88 -1.89 -6.22
N GLY A 955 2.72 -1.68 -6.85
CA GLY A 955 2.56 -0.68 -7.91
C GLY A 955 2.95 -1.21 -9.30
N ASN A 956 3.34 -0.31 -10.22
CA ASN A 956 3.66 -0.67 -11.62
C ASN A 956 5.06 -0.26 -12.12
N TYR A 957 5.84 0.49 -11.33
CA TYR A 957 7.23 0.87 -11.62
C TYR A 957 7.39 1.67 -12.93
N ASP A 958 6.57 2.69 -13.17
CA ASP A 958 6.73 3.63 -14.29
C ASP A 958 7.28 5.01 -13.84
N GLY A 959 7.35 5.26 -12.54
CA GLY A 959 7.77 6.51 -11.89
C GLY A 959 6.63 7.31 -11.23
N ASN A 960 5.37 6.92 -11.44
CA ASN A 960 4.18 7.71 -11.12
C ASN A 960 3.35 7.13 -9.96
N GLY A 961 3.74 7.44 -8.72
CA GLY A 961 2.97 7.09 -7.50
C GLY A 961 1.50 7.60 -7.42
N LEU A 962 0.95 8.19 -8.48
CA LEU A 962 -0.48 8.45 -8.67
C LEU A 962 -1.26 7.30 -9.32
N ASN A 963 -0.63 6.48 -10.17
CA ASN A 963 -1.28 5.34 -10.84
C ASN A 963 -0.96 3.98 -10.19
N ASP A 964 -0.06 3.95 -9.20
CA ASP A 964 0.27 2.74 -8.43
C ASP A 964 -0.93 2.00 -7.84
N PHE A 965 -1.99 2.73 -7.44
CA PHE A 965 -3.26 2.16 -7.02
C PHE A 965 -4.11 1.68 -8.21
N THR A 966 -3.47 1.00 -9.17
CA THR A 966 -4.12 0.28 -10.27
C THR A 966 -4.63 -1.06 -9.75
N THR A 967 -5.94 -1.27 -9.83
CA THR A 967 -6.59 -2.53 -9.49
C THR A 967 -6.19 -3.65 -10.46
N ARG A 968 -6.45 -4.90 -10.07
CA ARG A 968 -6.32 -6.07 -10.98
C ARG A 968 -7.11 -5.88 -12.30
N SER A 969 -8.25 -5.18 -12.26
CA SER A 969 -9.08 -4.83 -13.42
C SER A 969 -8.61 -3.59 -14.19
N GLN A 970 -7.40 -3.07 -13.94
CA GLN A 970 -6.78 -1.94 -14.65
C GLN A 970 -7.46 -0.56 -14.44
N SER A 971 -8.22 -0.36 -13.36
CA SER A 971 -8.68 0.97 -12.93
C SER A 971 -7.74 1.59 -11.89
N VAL A 972 -7.39 2.86 -12.05
CA VAL A 972 -6.74 3.66 -10.99
C VAL A 972 -7.79 4.15 -10.00
N VAL A 973 -7.61 3.86 -8.72
CA VAL A 973 -8.54 4.25 -7.62
C VAL A 973 -7.80 5.03 -6.52
N GLU A 974 -8.49 5.94 -5.81
CA GLU A 974 -7.88 6.66 -4.66
C GLU A 974 -8.13 5.95 -3.32
N ASN A 975 -9.00 4.92 -3.32
CA ASN A 975 -9.37 4.11 -2.14
C ASN A 975 -8.46 2.87 -1.99
N ILE A 976 -7.66 2.85 -0.90
CA ILE A 976 -6.69 1.79 -0.60
C ILE A 976 -7.38 0.42 -0.40
N LEU A 977 -8.59 0.37 0.15
CA LEU A 977 -9.30 -0.90 0.37
C LEU A 977 -9.77 -1.52 -0.95
N GLU A 978 -10.26 -0.71 -1.89
CA GLU A 978 -10.67 -1.17 -3.23
C GLU A 978 -9.45 -1.64 -4.05
N PHE A 979 -8.35 -0.90 -4.00
CA PHE A 979 -7.07 -1.32 -4.57
C PHE A 979 -6.60 -2.66 -3.98
N GLY A 980 -6.45 -2.74 -2.66
CA GLY A 980 -5.88 -3.92 -1.99
C GLY A 980 -6.75 -5.17 -2.11
N ASN A 981 -8.07 -5.05 -1.95
CA ASN A 981 -8.99 -6.19 -2.10
C ASN A 981 -9.07 -6.70 -3.56
N SER A 982 -8.76 -5.88 -4.56
CA SER A 982 -8.63 -6.36 -5.96
C SER A 982 -7.43 -7.30 -6.17
N TRP A 983 -6.41 -7.23 -5.30
CA TRP A 983 -5.18 -8.01 -5.39
C TRP A 983 -5.17 -9.31 -4.55
N LYS A 984 -6.30 -9.65 -3.88
CA LYS A 984 -6.54 -10.97 -3.27
C LYS A 984 -6.25 -12.09 -4.28
N VAL A 985 -5.77 -13.25 -3.81
CA VAL A 985 -5.56 -14.42 -4.68
C VAL A 985 -6.86 -15.22 -4.89
N SER A 986 -7.70 -15.33 -3.86
CA SER A 986 -9.01 -15.96 -3.96
C SER A 986 -10.16 -14.96 -3.83
N SER A 987 -11.24 -15.18 -4.59
CA SER A 987 -12.52 -14.50 -4.42
C SER A 987 -13.22 -14.90 -3.10
N THR A 988 -12.90 -16.07 -2.55
CA THR A 988 -13.33 -16.54 -1.22
C THR A 988 -12.58 -15.90 -0.06
N CYS A 989 -11.66 -14.96 -0.29
CA CYS A 989 -11.07 -14.21 0.81
C CYS A 989 -12.00 -13.07 1.28
N PRO A 990 -12.06 -12.79 2.60
CA PRO A 990 -12.82 -11.66 3.13
C PRO A 990 -12.29 -10.32 2.60
N GLU A 991 -13.18 -9.33 2.53
CA GLU A 991 -12.79 -7.94 2.29
C GLU A 991 -12.03 -7.37 3.50
N ALA A 992 -10.89 -6.72 3.27
CA ALA A 992 -10.22 -5.94 4.31
C ALA A 992 -11.12 -4.77 4.79
N ALA A 993 -11.17 -4.55 6.09
CA ALA A 993 -11.93 -3.47 6.72
C ALA A 993 -11.06 -2.23 6.94
N SER A 994 -11.69 -1.07 7.24
CA SER A 994 -10.94 0.13 7.62
C SER A 994 -10.23 -0.05 8.96
N ILE A 995 -8.93 0.27 8.96
CA ILE A 995 -8.06 0.17 10.14
C ILE A 995 -8.54 1.18 11.20
N LYS A 996 -8.81 0.69 12.41
CA LYS A 996 -8.87 1.55 13.61
C LYS A 996 -7.45 1.72 14.11
N ASP A 997 -7.09 2.95 14.48
CA ASP A 997 -5.77 3.22 15.09
C ASP A 997 -5.50 2.25 16.28
N PRO A 998 -4.47 1.41 16.19
CA PRO A 998 -4.06 0.53 17.27
C PRO A 998 -3.73 1.29 18.57
N CYS A 999 -3.17 2.50 18.50
CA CYS A 999 -2.85 3.29 19.69
C CYS A 999 -4.10 3.87 20.37
N SER A 1000 -5.13 4.28 19.60
CA SER A 1000 -6.44 4.65 20.14
C SER A 1000 -7.21 3.45 20.71
N THR A 1001 -6.96 2.25 20.20
CA THR A 1001 -7.56 1.00 20.69
C THR A 1001 -6.84 0.49 21.95
N ASN A 1002 -5.51 0.60 22.00
CA ASN A 1002 -4.65 0.22 23.10
C ASN A 1002 -3.92 1.45 23.72
N PRO A 1003 -4.62 2.45 24.29
CA PRO A 1003 -4.01 3.71 24.73
C PRO A 1003 -3.01 3.57 25.88
N TYR A 1004 -3.04 2.45 26.60
CA TYR A 1004 -2.04 2.09 27.62
C TYR A 1004 -0.68 1.70 27.04
N ARG A 1005 -0.61 1.31 25.75
CA ARG A 1005 0.64 0.98 25.04
C ARG A 1005 1.31 2.21 24.46
N LYS A 1006 0.54 3.19 23.98
CA LYS A 1006 1.00 4.37 23.22
C LYS A 1006 2.26 5.03 23.79
N SER A 1007 2.26 5.37 25.08
CA SER A 1007 3.40 6.04 25.74
C SER A 1007 4.69 5.19 25.80
N TRP A 1008 4.59 3.86 25.77
CA TRP A 1008 5.75 2.98 25.58
C TRP A 1008 6.20 2.99 24.13
N SER A 1009 5.27 2.83 23.16
CA SER A 1009 5.54 2.85 21.72
C SER A 1009 6.31 4.11 21.30
N GLU A 1010 5.76 5.29 21.59
CA GLU A 1010 6.36 6.59 21.27
C GLU A 1010 7.77 6.73 21.87
N LYS A 1011 7.94 6.28 23.12
CA LYS A 1011 9.22 6.33 23.81
C LYS A 1011 10.28 5.45 23.14
N GLN A 1012 9.95 4.20 22.77
CA GLN A 1012 10.94 3.32 22.12
C GLN A 1012 11.25 3.79 20.69
N CYS A 1013 10.20 4.07 19.91
CA CYS A 1013 10.34 4.51 18.51
C CYS A 1013 11.06 5.86 18.36
N SER A 1014 11.10 6.69 19.42
CA SER A 1014 11.91 7.93 19.44
C SER A 1014 13.39 7.73 19.10
N ILE A 1015 13.92 6.50 19.15
CA ILE A 1015 15.26 6.18 18.65
C ILE A 1015 15.46 6.58 17.18
N ILE A 1016 14.45 6.42 16.33
CA ILE A 1016 14.47 6.78 14.89
C ILE A 1016 14.74 8.28 14.73
N ASN A 1017 14.16 9.10 15.60
CA ASN A 1017 14.28 10.56 15.61
C ASN A 1017 15.48 11.06 16.43
N SER A 1018 16.30 10.17 16.99
CA SER A 1018 17.38 10.49 17.91
C SER A 1018 18.75 10.65 17.22
N ASN A 1019 19.73 11.17 17.96
CA ASN A 1019 21.12 11.29 17.52
C ASN A 1019 21.77 9.97 17.06
N VAL A 1020 21.18 8.80 17.34
CA VAL A 1020 21.63 7.50 16.80
C VAL A 1020 21.54 7.49 15.26
N PHE A 1021 20.49 8.08 14.70
CA PHE A 1021 20.22 8.10 13.25
C PHE A 1021 20.55 9.44 12.56
N ALA A 1022 21.18 10.39 13.26
CA ALA A 1022 21.46 11.73 12.76
C ALA A 1022 22.20 11.80 11.41
N ALA A 1023 23.05 10.80 11.09
CA ALA A 1023 23.72 10.71 9.80
C ALA A 1023 22.79 10.33 8.63
N CYS A 1024 21.64 9.71 8.91
CA CYS A 1024 20.64 9.28 7.93
C CYS A 1024 19.51 10.31 7.77
N HIS A 1025 19.28 11.18 8.76
CA HIS A 1025 18.19 12.18 8.78
C HIS A 1025 18.18 13.17 7.60
N SER A 1026 19.31 13.42 6.92
CA SER A 1026 19.33 14.24 5.68
C SER A 1026 19.28 13.41 4.39
N GLN A 1027 19.22 12.08 4.49
CA GLN A 1027 19.20 11.15 3.35
C GLN A 1027 17.85 10.42 3.21
N VAL A 1028 17.21 10.03 4.33
CA VAL A 1028 15.93 9.29 4.35
C VAL A 1028 15.00 9.89 5.41
N GLU A 1029 13.81 10.29 4.98
CA GLU A 1029 12.74 10.87 5.80
C GLU A 1029 12.31 9.93 6.96
N PRO A 1030 12.59 10.28 8.24
CA PRO A 1030 12.28 9.41 9.38
C PRO A 1030 10.81 9.45 9.81
N ALA A 1031 10.06 10.53 9.58
CA ALA A 1031 8.78 10.76 10.25
C ALA A 1031 7.75 9.64 10.02
N GLN A 1032 7.72 9.09 8.81
CA GLN A 1032 6.81 8.00 8.44
C GLN A 1032 7.24 6.65 9.03
N TYR A 1033 8.54 6.39 9.18
CA TYR A 1033 9.04 5.19 9.88
C TYR A 1033 8.81 5.27 11.39
N TYR A 1034 8.92 6.46 11.98
CA TYR A 1034 8.52 6.69 13.37
C TYR A 1034 7.04 6.39 13.59
N GLN A 1035 6.16 6.91 12.73
CA GLN A 1035 4.71 6.68 12.85
C GLN A 1035 4.33 5.21 12.63
N ALA A 1036 4.97 4.53 11.67
CA ALA A 1036 4.85 3.08 11.49
C ALA A 1036 5.23 2.32 12.78
N CYS A 1037 6.45 2.52 13.28
CA CYS A 1037 6.96 1.91 14.51
C CYS A 1037 6.02 2.09 15.71
N VAL A 1038 5.45 3.29 15.88
CA VAL A 1038 4.48 3.57 16.97
C VAL A 1038 3.20 2.76 16.79
N THR A 1039 2.70 2.65 15.56
CA THR A 1039 1.52 1.88 15.17
C THR A 1039 1.75 0.39 15.41
N ASP A 1040 2.83 -0.18 14.86
CA ASP A 1040 3.29 -1.56 15.06
C ASP A 1040 3.33 -1.93 16.56
N SER A 1041 3.99 -1.06 17.35
CA SER A 1041 4.20 -1.24 18.80
C SER A 1041 2.91 -1.15 19.62
N CYS A 1042 1.89 -0.42 19.14
CA CYS A 1042 0.55 -0.39 19.72
C CYS A 1042 -0.33 -1.58 19.31
N ALA A 1043 -0.07 -2.19 18.14
CA ALA A 1043 -0.85 -3.31 17.61
C ALA A 1043 -0.44 -4.66 18.21
N CYS A 1044 0.84 -4.89 18.45
CA CYS A 1044 1.36 -6.14 19.00
C CYS A 1044 1.04 -6.30 20.50
N ASP A 1045 -0.20 -6.69 20.81
CA ASP A 1045 -0.74 -6.77 22.17
C ASP A 1045 -0.86 -8.21 22.76
N THR A 1046 -0.54 -9.24 21.96
CA THR A 1046 -0.55 -10.65 22.37
C THR A 1046 0.79 -11.18 22.89
N GLY A 1047 1.83 -10.36 22.91
CA GLY A 1047 3.23 -10.78 23.10
C GLY A 1047 4.05 -10.64 21.82
N GLY A 1048 5.38 -10.60 21.94
CA GLY A 1048 6.28 -10.24 20.82
C GLY A 1048 6.46 -8.73 20.63
N ASP A 1049 6.02 -7.92 21.59
CA ASP A 1049 6.03 -6.46 21.60
C ASP A 1049 7.38 -5.85 21.17
N CYS A 1050 8.47 -6.47 21.62
CA CYS A 1050 9.83 -6.04 21.30
C CYS A 1050 10.21 -6.36 19.84
N ASP A 1051 9.74 -7.47 19.28
CA ASP A 1051 10.05 -7.84 17.89
C ASP A 1051 9.42 -6.86 16.91
N CYS A 1052 8.17 -6.43 17.13
CA CYS A 1052 7.49 -5.44 16.28
C CYS A 1052 8.20 -4.07 16.31
N PHE A 1053 8.62 -3.63 17.49
CA PHE A 1053 9.50 -2.45 17.62
C PHE A 1053 10.84 -2.64 16.87
N CYS A 1054 11.46 -3.81 17.01
CA CYS A 1054 12.76 -4.09 16.41
C CYS A 1054 12.73 -4.24 14.89
N THR A 1055 11.67 -4.79 14.28
CA THR A 1055 11.52 -4.86 12.82
C THR A 1055 11.26 -3.49 12.22
N ALA A 1056 10.42 -2.66 12.87
CA ALA A 1056 10.15 -1.30 12.42
C ALA A 1056 11.41 -0.41 12.41
N VAL A 1057 12.23 -0.46 13.47
CA VAL A 1057 13.52 0.26 13.52
C VAL A 1057 14.54 -0.34 12.54
N ALA A 1058 14.56 -1.68 12.37
CA ALA A 1058 15.40 -2.32 11.37
C ALA A 1058 15.04 -1.92 9.93
N ALA A 1059 13.75 -1.69 9.62
CA ALA A 1059 13.32 -1.21 8.30
C ALA A 1059 13.87 0.19 7.97
N TYR A 1060 13.93 1.10 8.96
CA TYR A 1060 14.61 2.39 8.78
C TYR A 1060 16.13 2.23 8.67
N ALA A 1061 16.75 1.40 9.50
CA ALA A 1061 18.18 1.11 9.43
C ALA A 1061 18.62 0.48 8.09
N GLN A 1062 17.78 -0.39 7.51
CA GLN A 1062 17.96 -0.92 6.16
C GLN A 1062 17.89 0.20 5.13
N ALA A 1063 16.84 1.04 5.14
CA ALA A 1063 16.72 2.17 4.22
C ALA A 1063 17.93 3.13 4.28
N CYS A 1064 18.47 3.38 5.49
CA CYS A 1064 19.73 4.11 5.68
C CYS A 1064 20.93 3.38 5.03
N SER A 1065 21.04 2.06 5.19
CA SER A 1065 22.09 1.24 4.56
C SER A 1065 22.03 1.27 3.03
N GLU A 1066 20.82 1.34 2.43
CA GLU A 1066 20.64 1.41 0.97
C GLU A 1066 21.12 2.73 0.36
N VAL A 1067 20.98 3.86 1.08
CA VAL A 1067 21.62 5.14 0.72
C VAL A 1067 23.06 5.28 1.21
N GLY A 1068 23.68 4.17 1.67
CA GLY A 1068 25.09 4.11 2.08
C GLY A 1068 25.39 4.55 3.52
N VAL A 1069 24.38 4.89 4.33
CA VAL A 1069 24.53 5.29 5.74
C VAL A 1069 24.35 4.10 6.67
N CYS A 1070 25.46 3.47 7.03
CA CYS A 1070 25.49 2.37 8.00
C CYS A 1070 25.30 2.89 9.45
N VAL A 1071 24.19 2.52 10.10
CA VAL A 1071 23.87 2.95 11.47
C VAL A 1071 23.97 1.79 12.48
N ALA A 1072 24.86 1.93 13.48
CA ALA A 1072 25.02 0.96 14.56
C ALA A 1072 24.02 1.24 15.71
N TRP A 1073 22.77 0.82 15.55
CA TRP A 1073 21.65 1.21 16.43
C TRP A 1073 21.35 0.23 17.59
N ARG A 1074 21.68 -1.06 17.44
CA ARG A 1074 21.40 -2.09 18.45
C ARG A 1074 22.30 -1.96 19.68
N THR A 1075 21.75 -2.25 20.86
CA THR A 1075 22.49 -2.25 22.14
C THR A 1075 22.05 -3.43 23.03
N PRO A 1076 22.80 -3.79 24.09
CA PRO A 1076 22.37 -4.83 25.04
C PRO A 1076 20.98 -4.60 25.68
N SER A 1077 20.46 -3.37 25.62
CA SER A 1077 19.16 -2.96 26.15
C SER A 1077 18.11 -2.62 25.08
N ILE A 1078 18.49 -2.56 23.80
CA ILE A 1078 17.61 -2.19 22.67
C ILE A 1078 17.90 -3.13 21.51
N CYS A 1079 16.95 -4.03 21.24
CA CYS A 1079 17.03 -5.02 20.15
C CYS A 1079 18.36 -5.82 20.10
N PRO A 1080 18.84 -6.38 21.22
CA PRO A 1080 20.12 -7.09 21.29
C PRO A 1080 20.16 -8.28 20.33
N LEU A 1081 21.35 -8.57 19.79
CA LEU A 1081 21.58 -9.70 18.89
C LEU A 1081 22.78 -10.52 19.37
N PHE A 1082 22.55 -11.80 19.69
CA PHE A 1082 23.49 -12.69 20.35
C PHE A 1082 24.40 -13.43 19.36
N CYS A 1083 25.19 -12.68 18.58
CA CYS A 1083 26.10 -13.28 17.59
C CYS A 1083 27.22 -14.14 18.19
N ASP A 1084 27.48 -14.00 19.50
CA ASP A 1084 28.42 -14.82 20.24
C ASP A 1084 27.93 -16.26 20.49
N TYR A 1085 26.62 -16.52 20.36
CA TYR A 1085 26.03 -17.86 20.40
C TYR A 1085 26.65 -18.84 19.38
N TYR A 1086 27.09 -18.34 18.24
CA TYR A 1086 27.68 -19.14 17.16
C TYR A 1086 29.19 -19.44 17.35
N ASN A 1087 29.83 -18.90 18.38
CA ASN A 1087 31.24 -19.17 18.67
C ASN A 1087 31.42 -20.45 19.48
N GLN A 1088 32.41 -21.28 19.12
CA GLN A 1088 32.81 -22.40 19.97
C GLN A 1088 33.53 -21.91 21.23
N GLN A 1089 33.64 -22.78 22.24
CA GLN A 1089 34.10 -22.39 23.57
C GLN A 1089 35.58 -21.94 23.59
N GLY A 1090 35.80 -20.62 23.54
CA GLY A 1090 37.12 -19.98 23.50
C GLY A 1090 37.46 -19.33 22.16
N GLU A 1091 36.60 -19.46 21.15
CA GLU A 1091 36.73 -18.82 19.83
C GLU A 1091 35.93 -17.49 19.77
N CYS A 1092 36.20 -16.67 18.75
CA CYS A 1092 35.54 -15.38 18.54
C CYS A 1092 35.50 -15.04 17.04
N GLU A 1093 34.99 -15.97 16.24
CA GLU A 1093 34.86 -15.85 14.79
C GLU A 1093 33.64 -15.01 14.39
N TRP A 1094 32.53 -15.13 15.11
CA TRP A 1094 31.26 -14.46 14.81
C TRP A 1094 31.08 -13.11 15.50
N HIS A 1095 30.70 -12.10 14.72
CA HIS A 1095 30.51 -10.71 15.17
C HIS A 1095 29.24 -10.11 14.58
N TYR A 1096 28.59 -9.21 15.33
CA TYR A 1096 27.54 -8.35 14.79
C TYR A 1096 28.13 -7.36 13.77
N LYS A 1097 27.43 -7.17 12.65
CA LYS A 1097 27.68 -6.13 11.66
C LYS A 1097 26.35 -5.39 11.41
N PRO A 1098 26.26 -4.07 11.70
CA PRO A 1098 25.05 -3.29 11.43
C PRO A 1098 24.79 -3.13 9.92
N CYS A 1099 25.86 -2.97 9.14
CA CYS A 1099 25.89 -3.22 7.71
C CYS A 1099 26.89 -4.36 7.45
N GLY A 1100 26.42 -5.45 6.88
CA GLY A 1100 27.18 -6.68 6.65
C GLY A 1100 28.17 -6.59 5.50
N ALA A 1101 28.68 -7.76 5.10
CA ALA A 1101 29.42 -7.87 3.85
C ALA A 1101 28.44 -7.85 2.66
N PRO A 1102 28.64 -6.99 1.64
CA PRO A 1102 27.78 -6.94 0.45
C PRO A 1102 27.91 -8.20 -0.43
N CYS A 1103 29.04 -8.90 -0.32
CA CYS A 1103 29.23 -10.22 -0.90
C CYS A 1103 30.24 -11.02 -0.04
N MET A 1104 30.05 -12.34 0.05
CA MET A 1104 30.90 -13.26 0.82
C MET A 1104 31.43 -14.40 -0.05
N LYS A 1105 32.55 -14.99 0.39
CA LYS A 1105 32.94 -16.35 0.01
C LYS A 1105 32.20 -17.34 0.89
N THR A 1106 31.39 -18.18 0.27
CA THR A 1106 30.66 -19.25 0.94
C THR A 1106 30.85 -20.56 0.19
N CYS A 1107 30.32 -21.68 0.69
CA CYS A 1107 30.36 -22.94 -0.06
C CYS A 1107 29.43 -22.88 -1.29
N ARG A 1108 28.29 -22.17 -1.19
CA ARG A 1108 27.44 -21.88 -2.37
C ARG A 1108 28.00 -20.80 -3.29
N ASN A 1109 28.90 -19.94 -2.80
CA ASN A 1109 29.65 -18.96 -3.60
C ASN A 1109 31.17 -18.97 -3.34
N PRO A 1110 31.91 -19.98 -3.84
CA PRO A 1110 33.37 -20.04 -3.64
C PRO A 1110 34.13 -18.92 -4.36
N SER A 1111 33.49 -18.24 -5.32
CA SER A 1111 34.11 -17.17 -6.10
C SER A 1111 34.26 -15.86 -5.31
N GLY A 1112 33.41 -15.64 -4.30
CA GLY A 1112 33.31 -14.35 -3.61
C GLY A 1112 32.80 -13.21 -4.49
N LYS A 1113 32.14 -13.51 -5.62
CA LYS A 1113 31.51 -12.53 -6.53
C LYS A 1113 29.99 -12.67 -6.46
N CYS A 1114 29.29 -11.54 -6.51
CA CYS A 1114 27.83 -11.49 -6.55
C CYS A 1114 27.40 -10.82 -7.86
N PRO A 1115 26.30 -11.25 -8.51
CA PRO A 1115 25.80 -10.64 -9.75
C PRO A 1115 25.50 -9.15 -9.57
N HIS A 1116 24.82 -8.80 -8.47
CA HIS A 1116 24.50 -7.43 -8.10
C HIS A 1116 25.34 -6.97 -6.92
N ASN A 1117 25.71 -5.69 -6.92
CA ASN A 1117 26.45 -5.05 -5.82
C ASN A 1117 25.46 -4.49 -4.78
N LEU A 1118 24.78 -5.39 -4.07
CA LEU A 1118 23.81 -5.06 -3.02
C LEU A 1118 24.51 -4.39 -1.82
N PRO A 1119 23.83 -3.51 -1.06
CA PRO A 1119 24.34 -2.98 0.20
C PRO A 1119 24.49 -4.09 1.25
N GLY A 1120 25.36 -3.86 2.24
CA GLY A 1120 25.59 -4.81 3.33
C GLY A 1120 24.40 -4.90 4.28
N LEU A 1121 23.74 -6.06 4.33
CA LEU A 1121 22.56 -6.31 5.18
C LEU A 1121 22.93 -6.53 6.65
N GLU A 1122 22.01 -6.24 7.58
CA GLU A 1122 22.29 -6.39 9.02
C GLU A 1122 22.40 -7.86 9.45
N GLY A 1123 23.34 -8.17 10.36
CA GLY A 1123 23.26 -9.40 11.15
C GLY A 1123 24.56 -9.89 11.76
N CYS A 1124 24.62 -11.20 12.01
CA CYS A 1124 25.82 -11.89 12.48
C CYS A 1124 26.65 -12.37 11.29
N TYR A 1125 27.96 -12.12 11.32
CA TYR A 1125 28.89 -12.49 10.25
C TYR A 1125 30.16 -13.12 10.81
N PRO A 1126 30.68 -14.21 10.23
CA PRO A 1126 31.93 -14.84 10.63
C PRO A 1126 33.14 -14.20 9.95
N ASN A 1127 34.19 -13.92 10.72
CA ASN A 1127 35.50 -13.49 10.23
C ASN A 1127 36.37 -14.74 9.92
N CYS A 1128 36.01 -15.50 8.89
CA CYS A 1128 36.66 -16.78 8.59
C CYS A 1128 38.20 -16.67 8.41
N PRO A 1129 38.99 -17.57 8.99
CA PRO A 1129 40.46 -17.46 8.99
C PRO A 1129 41.07 -17.86 7.63
N PRO A 1130 42.32 -17.46 7.32
CA PRO A 1130 42.91 -17.64 5.98
C PRO A 1130 43.09 -19.09 5.52
N ASP A 1131 43.15 -20.05 6.45
CA ASP A 1131 43.22 -21.49 6.19
C ASP A 1131 41.84 -22.13 5.96
N LYS A 1132 40.76 -21.50 6.44
CA LYS A 1132 39.37 -21.89 6.21
C LYS A 1132 38.51 -20.71 5.71
N PRO A 1133 38.83 -20.12 4.55
CA PRO A 1133 38.28 -18.81 4.15
C PRO A 1133 36.91 -18.88 3.46
N TYR A 1134 36.15 -19.96 3.66
CA TYR A 1134 34.82 -20.19 3.09
C TYR A 1134 33.82 -20.38 4.23
N PHE A 1135 32.71 -19.67 4.18
CA PHE A 1135 31.61 -19.90 5.12
C PHE A 1135 30.68 -21.01 4.58
N HIS A 1136 30.53 -22.11 5.31
CA HIS A 1136 29.54 -23.13 5.01
C HIS A 1136 28.19 -22.70 5.60
N GLU A 1137 27.24 -22.35 4.73
CA GLU A 1137 25.96 -21.78 5.17
C GLU A 1137 25.17 -22.72 6.10
N ASP A 1138 24.99 -23.99 5.70
CA ASP A 1138 24.14 -24.93 6.44
C ASP A 1138 24.76 -25.46 7.75
N GLU A 1139 26.10 -25.59 7.82
CA GLU A 1139 26.80 -25.97 9.07
C GLU A 1139 27.09 -24.78 10.01
N MET A 1140 26.87 -23.53 9.55
CA MET A 1140 27.19 -22.29 10.28
C MET A 1140 28.67 -22.21 10.75
N LYS A 1141 29.62 -22.63 9.89
CA LYS A 1141 31.07 -22.69 10.22
C LYS A 1141 31.97 -22.20 9.10
N CYS A 1142 33.19 -21.83 9.45
CA CYS A 1142 34.27 -21.56 8.49
C CYS A 1142 35.02 -22.86 8.13
N VAL A 1143 35.16 -23.14 6.84
CA VAL A 1143 35.69 -24.39 6.27
C VAL A 1143 36.71 -24.15 5.14
N SER A 1144 37.46 -25.17 4.75
CA SER A 1144 38.30 -25.09 3.54
C SER A 1144 37.48 -25.40 2.28
N LEU A 1145 38.00 -25.07 1.09
CA LEU A 1145 37.33 -25.40 -0.18
C LEU A 1145 37.16 -26.92 -0.42
N CYS A 1146 37.87 -27.77 0.34
CA CYS A 1146 37.74 -29.22 0.27
C CYS A 1146 36.66 -29.78 1.21
N ASP A 1147 36.10 -28.95 2.10
CA ASP A 1147 35.13 -29.32 3.13
C ASP A 1147 33.81 -28.51 2.96
N CYS A 1148 33.44 -28.22 1.69
CA CYS A 1148 32.31 -27.40 1.25
C CYS A 1148 31.29 -28.20 0.42
#